data_AF-A0AA36MAG6-F1
#
_entry.id   AF-A0AA36MAG6-F1
#
_cell.length_a   1.000
_cell.length_b   1.000
_cell.length_c   1.000
_cell.angle_alpha   90.00
_cell.angle_beta   90.00
_cell.angle_gamma   90.00
#
_symmetry.space_group_name_H-M   'P 1'
#
loop_
_entity.id
_entity.type
_entity.pdbx_description
1 polymer ?
#
loop_
_entity_poly.entity_id
_entity_poly.type
_entity_poly.pdbx_seq_one_letter_code
_entity_poly.pdbx_strand_id
1 'polypeptide(L)'
;MKEFMHILYVIVFLKAVLARIRPLTEFQHFCQELPVAGFMTTQQIDLVCHHREQWMKDRDSLSSKKDASETTVDQLKYLHDLEDCTRRNCIEVERRRKKRQSSPMKSIRREIRMLSADERDRLWKAMNALKSTAIDNITIWDLHTLVHYPDSAPGAHWGPAFLPWHREFLRQFEVALQREDPTVSLPYWDSTLDQGLPDPSDSVIWTDGILGNGNGYVKTGPFKDWDTNVYMPLTQIPVKQLYRSTGGREQDRLMGVKDVEWVLKQNHYSQLTFCHDKTFESMHGLGHVWVGGFMFVIRVSPNDPAFYLHHAFVDYLWEQFRRQKQTREERETQWATDTCNSLHGYDEQMKPFRLQNRDGLSNQYTDEWYDYEPVRHCTPSKPDCDSEYYFCDTRAWRCRSKVVLGGNCTGFEDMAICYNSVCQENRCQLPPKVMDRMRQRKSVEFPTGDIVWTKTLLIDQNGKGIRNELAHVTVVNDLTSENFTSYQENEPAYPELEGTMYLPIPKPRAGLIQEVTLEAVDGDGRYCQAHCFNSTEEKYQVCQPRLKIGVRAESSAGISYTHSMTSRRYLDVDLSVHPRQVAVSAPYIVFACSRKITTSATITSLAESARPPVLREPFVWFRITLHKHVSQNLQIRAAPSSGPVWLSSVQKAASPFDPNLVFVQAPNPGISGGGVKVTISILEGGERTKCTVKCTKRDGSVQDCDGTVQLHSEPSQSEEDVFTADPAALHLLGWNMRGHPAQWRHKVPYLSFHC
;
A
#
# COMPACT_ATOMS: atom_id res chain seq x y z
N MET A 1 60.43 42.19 8.19
CA MET A 1 59.94 42.08 6.79
C MET A 1 59.80 40.63 6.29
N LYS A 2 60.66 39.67 6.67
CA LYS A 2 60.50 38.26 6.25
C LYS A 2 59.40 37.48 7.00
N GLU A 3 59.04 37.85 8.23
CA GLU A 3 57.93 37.20 8.96
C GLU A 3 56.53 37.67 8.52
N PHE A 4 56.40 38.90 8.03
CA PHE A 4 55.10 39.41 7.53
C PHE A 4 54.68 38.79 6.18
N MET A 5 55.64 38.34 5.37
CA MET A 5 55.34 37.68 4.08
C MET A 5 54.90 36.23 4.23
N HIS A 6 55.31 35.52 5.29
CA HIS A 6 54.87 34.15 5.54
C HIS A 6 53.44 34.09 6.11
N ILE A 7 53.06 35.05 6.96
CA ILE A 7 51.69 35.15 7.47
C ILE A 7 50.72 35.55 6.35
N LEU A 8 51.13 36.42 5.42
CA LEU A 8 50.28 36.78 4.26
C LEU A 8 50.14 35.62 3.27
N TYR A 9 51.19 34.82 3.04
CA TYR A 9 51.11 33.64 2.18
C TYR A 9 50.24 32.54 2.80
N VAL A 10 50.33 32.30 4.11
CA VAL A 10 49.49 31.31 4.81
C VAL A 10 48.03 31.78 4.88
N ILE A 11 47.74 33.08 5.04
CA ILE A 11 46.37 33.61 5.01
C ILE A 11 45.77 33.60 3.59
N VAL A 12 46.57 33.84 2.54
CA VAL A 12 46.10 33.74 1.14
C VAL A 12 45.94 32.27 0.72
N PHE A 13 46.80 31.36 1.18
CA PHE A 13 46.65 29.91 0.94
C PHE A 13 45.50 29.30 1.75
N LEU A 14 45.29 29.70 3.01
CA LEU A 14 44.10 29.30 3.77
C LEU A 14 42.82 29.92 3.19
N LYS A 15 42.85 31.15 2.65
CA LYS A 15 41.70 31.68 1.92
C LYS A 15 41.45 30.99 0.57
N ALA A 16 42.48 30.51 -0.12
CA ALA A 16 42.34 29.73 -1.36
C ALA A 16 41.94 28.27 -1.13
N VAL A 17 42.31 27.67 0.02
CA VAL A 17 41.95 26.30 0.41
C VAL A 17 40.59 26.28 1.15
N LEU A 18 40.24 27.32 1.92
CA LEU A 18 38.90 27.50 2.49
C LEU A 18 37.88 28.06 1.47
N ALA A 19 38.31 28.65 0.36
CA ALA A 19 37.44 28.95 -0.79
C ALA A 19 37.11 27.71 -1.66
N ARG A 20 37.60 26.52 -1.29
CA ARG A 20 37.17 25.22 -1.85
C ARG A 20 36.27 24.42 -0.91
N ILE A 21 35.74 25.05 0.13
CA ILE A 21 34.56 24.56 0.83
C ILE A 21 33.42 25.45 0.35
N ARG A 22 32.67 24.99 -0.67
CA ARG A 22 31.44 25.66 -1.09
C ARG A 22 30.55 25.77 0.15
N PRO A 23 30.20 26.98 0.62
CA PRO A 23 29.25 27.09 1.71
C PRO A 23 27.89 26.64 1.18
N LEU A 24 27.16 25.91 2.01
CA LEU A 24 25.77 25.45 1.84
C LEU A 24 24.74 26.59 1.60
N THR A 25 25.17 27.81 1.27
CA THR A 25 24.35 29.02 1.17
C THR A 25 23.84 29.33 -0.24
N GLU A 26 24.39 28.73 -1.31
CA GLU A 26 23.78 28.82 -2.66
C GLU A 26 22.49 27.98 -2.79
N PHE A 27 22.35 26.96 -1.96
CA PHE A 27 21.22 26.01 -1.99
C PHE A 27 19.87 26.67 -1.67
N GLN A 28 19.84 27.55 -0.67
CA GLN A 28 18.62 28.28 -0.29
C GLN A 28 18.22 29.35 -1.33
N HIS A 29 19.19 29.93 -2.04
CA HIS A 29 18.92 30.91 -3.09
C HIS A 29 18.36 30.23 -4.35
N PHE A 30 18.88 29.05 -4.71
CA PHE A 30 18.40 28.24 -5.84
C PHE A 30 16.91 27.87 -5.75
N CYS A 31 16.43 27.41 -4.59
CA CYS A 31 15.03 27.02 -4.45
C CYS A 31 14.06 28.22 -4.33
N GLN A 32 14.57 29.41 -3.98
CA GLN A 32 13.79 30.64 -3.87
C GLN A 32 13.58 31.36 -5.20
N GLU A 33 14.46 31.15 -6.19
CA GLU A 33 14.39 31.80 -7.50
C GLU A 33 13.63 31.02 -8.58
N LEU A 34 13.24 29.76 -8.31
CA LEU A 34 12.47 28.95 -9.26
C LEU A 34 11.13 29.64 -9.58
N PRO A 35 10.93 30.18 -10.81
CA PRO A 35 9.71 30.89 -11.10
C PRO A 35 8.54 29.90 -11.11
N VAL A 36 7.44 30.24 -10.44
CA VAL A 36 6.16 29.52 -10.51
C VAL A 36 5.61 29.66 -11.95
N ALA A 37 6.12 28.89 -12.91
CA ALA A 37 5.42 28.72 -14.18
C ALA A 37 4.39 27.61 -13.98
N GLY A 38 3.17 27.82 -14.50
CA GLY A 38 1.97 27.01 -14.25
C GLY A 38 1.98 25.54 -14.72
N PHE A 39 3.12 24.86 -14.62
CA PHE A 39 3.34 23.44 -14.91
C PHE A 39 3.63 22.61 -13.64
N MET A 40 4.31 23.19 -12.64
CA MET A 40 4.57 22.55 -11.35
C MET A 40 4.10 23.44 -10.20
N THR A 41 3.58 22.83 -9.13
CA THR A 41 3.20 23.53 -7.90
C THR A 41 4.43 23.82 -7.04
N THR A 42 4.33 24.77 -6.10
CA THR A 42 5.40 25.06 -5.12
C THR A 42 5.83 23.80 -4.35
N GLN A 43 4.87 22.96 -3.98
CA GLN A 43 5.15 21.71 -3.26
C GLN A 43 5.92 20.67 -4.11
N GLN A 44 5.69 20.65 -5.42
CA GLN A 44 6.47 19.79 -6.34
C GLN A 44 7.90 20.31 -6.49
N ILE A 45 8.07 21.64 -6.55
CA ILE A 45 9.38 22.28 -6.58
C ILE A 45 10.19 21.97 -5.31
N ASP A 46 9.57 22.10 -4.13
CA ASP A 46 10.22 21.79 -2.85
C ASP A 46 10.72 20.34 -2.81
N LEU A 47 9.94 19.42 -3.37
CA LEU A 47 10.30 18.01 -3.41
C LEU A 47 11.50 17.76 -4.35
N VAL A 48 11.49 18.35 -5.55
CA VAL A 48 12.64 18.29 -6.47
C VAL A 48 13.91 18.81 -5.79
N CYS A 49 13.81 19.96 -5.10
CA CYS A 49 14.90 20.52 -4.31
C CYS A 49 15.41 19.57 -3.22
N HIS A 50 14.51 18.94 -2.47
CA HIS A 50 14.85 17.99 -1.42
C HIS A 50 15.60 16.77 -1.98
N HIS A 51 15.14 16.19 -3.09
CA HIS A 51 15.78 15.03 -3.70
C HIS A 51 17.17 15.36 -4.24
N ARG A 52 17.36 16.57 -4.78
CA ARG A 52 18.67 17.08 -5.19
C ARG A 52 19.63 17.15 -4.01
N GLU A 53 19.17 17.73 -2.90
CA GLU A 53 19.97 17.84 -1.68
C GLU A 53 20.39 16.47 -1.17
N GLN A 54 19.45 15.52 -1.13
CA GLN A 54 19.71 14.15 -0.70
C GLN A 54 20.73 13.46 -1.60
N TRP A 55 20.60 13.57 -2.92
CA TRP A 55 21.57 13.02 -3.87
C TRP A 55 22.99 13.59 -3.66
N MET A 56 23.10 14.92 -3.52
CA MET A 56 24.39 15.56 -3.28
C MET A 56 24.99 15.15 -1.92
N LYS A 57 24.18 15.09 -0.86
CA LYS A 57 24.62 14.60 0.45
C LYS A 57 25.08 13.15 0.40
N ASP A 58 24.34 12.28 -0.26
CA ASP A 58 24.69 10.86 -0.37
C ASP A 58 25.99 10.68 -1.16
N ARG A 59 26.13 11.37 -2.30
CA ARG A 59 27.37 11.40 -3.10
C ARG A 59 28.57 11.87 -2.26
N ASP A 60 28.43 13.03 -1.62
CA ASP A 60 29.55 13.68 -0.93
C ASP A 60 29.93 12.94 0.36
N SER A 61 28.94 12.44 1.12
CA SER A 61 29.17 11.67 2.34
C SER A 61 29.79 10.29 2.10
N LEU A 62 29.41 9.60 1.02
CA LEU A 62 29.95 8.29 0.67
C LEU A 62 31.34 8.40 0.01
N SER A 63 31.67 9.52 -0.65
CA SER A 63 33.03 9.79 -1.12
C SER A 63 34.06 9.84 0.03
N SER A 64 33.61 10.13 1.26
CA SER A 64 34.45 10.22 2.46
C SER A 64 34.59 8.89 3.23
N LYS A 65 33.76 7.88 2.93
CA LYS A 65 33.81 6.54 3.52
C LYS A 65 34.31 5.55 2.48
N LYS A 66 35.57 5.13 2.61
CA LYS A 66 36.23 4.07 1.82
C LYS A 66 35.64 2.65 2.02
N ASP A 67 34.38 2.55 2.46
CA ASP A 67 33.67 1.29 2.78
C ASP A 67 32.36 1.17 1.96
N ALA A 68 32.42 1.51 0.67
CA ALA A 68 31.46 0.94 -0.29
C ALA A 68 31.95 -0.46 -0.62
N SER A 69 31.07 -1.47 -0.63
CA SER A 69 31.44 -2.84 -1.03
C SER A 69 32.17 -2.79 -2.37
N GLU A 70 33.47 -3.07 -2.40
CA GLU A 70 34.25 -3.03 -3.64
C GLU A 70 33.60 -3.98 -4.65
N THR A 71 33.15 -3.44 -5.79
CA THR A 71 32.64 -4.24 -6.90
C THR A 71 33.69 -5.29 -7.23
N THR A 72 33.30 -6.56 -7.20
CA THR A 72 34.25 -7.65 -7.37
C THR A 72 34.81 -7.66 -8.80
N VAL A 73 35.93 -8.38 -9.00
CA VAL A 73 36.54 -8.54 -10.32
C VAL A 73 35.56 -9.18 -11.32
N ASP A 74 34.77 -10.16 -10.88
CA ASP A 74 33.80 -10.85 -11.75
C ASP A 74 32.59 -9.97 -12.07
N GLN A 75 32.13 -9.16 -11.12
CA GLN A 75 31.08 -8.16 -11.36
C GLN A 75 31.56 -7.08 -12.35
N LEU A 76 32.77 -6.55 -12.18
CA LEU A 76 33.36 -5.58 -13.11
C LEU A 76 33.55 -6.18 -14.51
N LYS A 77 34.02 -7.43 -14.59
CA LYS A 77 34.16 -8.14 -15.86
C LYS A 77 32.81 -8.28 -16.57
N TYR A 78 31.77 -8.67 -15.85
CA TYR A 78 30.42 -8.76 -16.41
C TYR A 78 29.92 -7.42 -16.98
N LEU A 79 30.10 -6.32 -16.24
CA LEU A 79 29.71 -4.98 -16.69
C LEU A 79 30.52 -4.51 -17.91
N HIS A 80 31.84 -4.74 -17.92
CA HIS A 80 32.68 -4.44 -19.09
C HIS A 80 32.28 -5.28 -20.31
N ASP A 81 31.93 -6.55 -20.11
CA ASP A 81 31.46 -7.42 -21.20
C ASP A 81 30.13 -6.93 -21.77
N LEU A 82 29.23 -6.36 -20.95
CA LEU A 82 27.99 -5.72 -21.42
C LEU A 82 28.30 -4.48 -22.26
N GLU A 83 29.13 -3.57 -21.74
CA GLU A 83 29.57 -2.36 -22.45
C GLU A 83 30.25 -2.70 -23.79
N ASP A 84 31.16 -3.68 -23.81
CA ASP A 84 31.83 -4.13 -25.03
C ASP A 84 30.87 -4.80 -26.01
N CYS A 85 29.83 -5.48 -25.51
CA CYS A 85 28.78 -6.05 -26.36
C CYS A 85 27.90 -4.96 -26.98
N THR A 86 27.50 -3.95 -26.20
CA THR A 86 26.77 -2.78 -26.66
C THR A 86 27.50 -2.14 -27.84
N ARG A 87 28.78 -1.81 -27.65
CA ARG A 87 29.61 -1.14 -28.67
C ARG A 87 29.81 -1.95 -29.95
N ARG A 88 29.88 -3.28 -29.84
CA ARG A 88 30.06 -4.18 -30.99
C ARG A 88 28.75 -4.71 -31.58
N ASN A 89 27.60 -4.28 -31.05
CA ASN A 89 26.29 -4.84 -31.32
C ASN A 89 26.28 -6.39 -31.28
N CYS A 90 26.88 -6.99 -30.25
CA CYS A 90 27.18 -8.42 -30.26
C CYS A 90 25.93 -9.32 -30.32
N ILE A 91 24.78 -8.81 -29.83
CA ILE A 91 23.47 -9.48 -29.90
C ILE A 91 23.03 -9.76 -31.34
N GLU A 92 23.38 -8.88 -32.30
CA GLU A 92 23.05 -9.09 -33.71
C GLU A 92 23.75 -10.33 -34.28
N VAL A 93 25.00 -10.57 -33.87
CA VAL A 93 25.78 -11.74 -34.29
C VAL A 93 25.12 -13.03 -33.79
N GLU A 94 24.62 -13.05 -32.55
CA GLU A 94 23.90 -14.20 -32.00
C GLU A 94 22.53 -14.43 -32.68
N ARG A 95 21.78 -13.34 -32.96
CA ARG A 95 20.51 -13.43 -33.69
C ARG A 95 20.70 -14.00 -35.09
N ARG A 96 21.76 -13.58 -35.81
CA ARG A 96 22.11 -14.11 -37.14
C ARG A 96 22.53 -15.59 -37.11
N ARG A 97 23.18 -16.04 -36.03
CA ARG A 97 23.49 -17.47 -35.84
C ARG A 97 22.22 -18.31 -35.63
N LYS A 98 21.23 -17.78 -34.91
CA LYS A 98 19.97 -18.49 -34.59
C LYS A 98 18.90 -18.38 -35.69
N LYS A 99 18.86 -17.30 -36.47
CA LYS A 99 17.94 -17.10 -37.60
C LYS A 99 18.74 -16.83 -38.87
N ARG A 100 18.59 -17.69 -39.90
CA ARG A 100 19.06 -17.46 -41.28
C ARG A 100 18.33 -16.24 -41.90
N GLN A 101 18.60 -15.02 -41.42
CA GLN A 101 18.08 -13.77 -41.97
C GLN A 101 19.22 -12.78 -42.20
N SER A 102 19.17 -12.08 -43.34
CA SER A 102 20.27 -11.31 -43.93
C SER A 102 20.29 -9.82 -43.56
N SER A 103 19.51 -9.36 -42.59
CA SER A 103 19.47 -7.94 -42.20
C SER A 103 19.61 -7.78 -40.68
N PRO A 104 20.39 -6.78 -40.19
CA PRO A 104 20.29 -6.33 -38.81
C PRO A 104 18.83 -5.95 -38.53
N MET A 105 18.14 -6.65 -37.63
CA MET A 105 16.89 -6.13 -37.10
C MET A 105 17.22 -5.33 -35.84
N LYS A 106 17.37 -4.03 -36.03
CA LYS A 106 17.36 -3.04 -34.95
C LYS A 106 16.17 -3.32 -34.01
N SER A 107 16.37 -3.25 -32.71
CA SER A 107 15.29 -3.49 -31.73
C SER A 107 14.25 -2.37 -31.82
N ILE A 108 12.96 -2.66 -31.68
CA ILE A 108 11.92 -1.63 -31.70
C ILE A 108 11.31 -1.55 -30.30
N ARG A 109 11.61 -0.46 -29.59
CA ARG A 109 11.03 -0.14 -28.29
C ARG A 109 9.60 0.38 -28.51
N ARG A 110 8.63 -0.33 -27.94
CA ARG A 110 7.19 -0.02 -28.03
C ARG A 110 6.65 0.36 -26.66
N GLU A 111 5.49 0.99 -26.63
CA GLU A 111 4.75 1.16 -25.38
C GLU A 111 4.39 -0.23 -24.81
N ILE A 112 4.56 -0.45 -23.50
CA ILE A 112 4.40 -1.76 -22.85
C ILE A 112 3.03 -2.44 -23.10
N ARG A 113 1.95 -1.66 -23.20
CA ARG A 113 0.58 -2.09 -23.50
C ARG A 113 0.37 -2.35 -25.00
N MET A 114 1.31 -2.03 -25.87
CA MET A 114 1.26 -2.41 -27.30
C MET A 114 1.97 -3.73 -27.58
N LEU A 115 2.73 -4.27 -26.62
CA LEU A 115 3.30 -5.60 -26.76
C LEU A 115 2.20 -6.67 -26.78
N SER A 116 2.46 -7.79 -27.46
CA SER A 116 1.66 -9.00 -27.33
C SER A 116 1.86 -9.67 -25.96
N ALA A 117 0.97 -10.58 -25.59
CA ALA A 117 1.12 -11.36 -24.36
C ALA A 117 2.44 -12.16 -24.34
N ASP A 118 2.83 -12.75 -25.48
CA ASP A 118 4.09 -13.52 -25.61
C ASP A 118 5.34 -12.64 -25.55
N GLU A 119 5.29 -11.41 -26.06
CA GLU A 119 6.39 -10.44 -25.91
C GLU A 119 6.54 -9.99 -24.46
N ARG A 120 5.42 -9.70 -23.77
CA ARG A 120 5.43 -9.39 -22.34
C ARG A 120 5.96 -10.55 -21.50
N ASP A 121 5.49 -11.77 -21.73
CA ASP A 121 5.93 -12.96 -20.98
C ASP A 121 7.45 -13.20 -21.14
N ARG A 122 8.00 -13.05 -22.34
CA ARG A 122 9.46 -13.13 -22.56
C ARG A 122 10.22 -12.02 -21.83
N LEU A 123 9.72 -10.80 -21.86
CA LEU A 123 10.31 -9.68 -21.12
C LEU A 123 10.33 -9.96 -19.61
N TRP A 124 9.20 -10.41 -19.05
CA TRP A 124 9.08 -10.74 -17.63
C TRP A 124 9.99 -11.89 -17.22
N LYS A 125 10.10 -12.92 -18.06
CA LYS A 125 11.03 -14.03 -17.85
C LYS A 125 12.48 -13.55 -17.84
N ALA A 126 12.87 -12.70 -18.79
CA ALA A 126 14.23 -12.13 -18.84
C ALA A 126 14.52 -11.28 -17.60
N MET A 127 13.60 -10.40 -17.18
CA MET A 127 13.76 -9.60 -15.96
C MET A 127 13.88 -10.47 -14.70
N ASN A 128 13.04 -11.51 -14.57
CA ASN A 128 13.11 -12.46 -13.47
C ASN A 128 14.41 -13.31 -13.49
N ALA A 129 14.95 -13.62 -14.67
CA ALA A 129 16.24 -14.28 -14.81
C ALA A 129 17.39 -13.39 -14.30
N LEU A 130 17.38 -12.09 -14.60
CA LEU A 130 18.35 -11.15 -14.03
C LEU A 130 18.22 -11.03 -12.49
N LYS A 131 17.00 -11.18 -11.96
CA LYS A 131 16.74 -11.12 -10.52
C LYS A 131 17.09 -12.42 -9.77
N SER A 132 17.16 -13.56 -10.45
CA SER A 132 17.50 -14.85 -9.85
C SER A 132 18.96 -15.27 -10.07
N THR A 133 19.60 -14.79 -11.13
CA THR A 133 21.00 -15.06 -11.43
C THR A 133 21.90 -14.09 -10.67
N ALA A 134 22.91 -14.59 -9.96
CA ALA A 134 23.81 -13.79 -9.14
C ALA A 134 25.28 -13.98 -9.49
N ILE A 135 26.05 -12.89 -9.31
CA ILE A 135 27.51 -12.84 -9.40
C ILE A 135 28.01 -12.37 -8.04
N ASP A 136 28.79 -13.21 -7.36
CA ASP A 136 29.30 -12.96 -6.02
C ASP A 136 28.21 -12.53 -5.01
N ASN A 137 27.13 -13.32 -4.96
CA ASN A 137 25.95 -13.13 -4.09
C ASN A 137 25.13 -11.85 -4.34
N ILE A 138 25.37 -11.13 -5.45
CA ILE A 138 24.54 -10.00 -5.89
C ILE A 138 23.84 -10.40 -7.19
N THR A 139 22.52 -10.24 -7.25
CA THR A 139 21.76 -10.55 -8.46
C THR A 139 22.17 -9.61 -9.60
N ILE A 140 22.09 -10.05 -10.85
CA ILE A 140 22.43 -9.18 -12.00
C ILE A 140 21.54 -7.94 -12.00
N TRP A 141 20.27 -8.07 -11.61
CA TRP A 141 19.37 -6.94 -11.41
C TRP A 141 19.92 -5.96 -10.37
N ASP A 142 20.28 -6.45 -9.18
CA ASP A 142 20.77 -5.61 -8.09
C ASP A 142 22.13 -4.97 -8.43
N LEU A 143 22.95 -5.63 -9.25
CA LEU A 143 24.18 -5.05 -9.79
C LEU A 143 23.90 -3.83 -10.66
N HIS A 144 22.85 -3.85 -11.50
CA HIS A 144 22.43 -2.66 -12.25
C HIS A 144 21.89 -1.56 -11.33
N THR A 145 21.18 -1.92 -10.26
CA THR A 145 20.78 -0.95 -9.23
C THR A 145 22.00 -0.24 -8.63
N LEU A 146 23.07 -0.98 -8.32
CA LEU A 146 24.31 -0.42 -7.77
C LEU A 146 25.02 0.53 -8.75
N VAL A 147 25.00 0.24 -10.06
CA VAL A 147 25.55 1.14 -11.09
C VAL A 147 24.96 2.54 -11.02
N HIS A 148 23.68 2.67 -10.66
CA HIS A 148 22.97 3.93 -10.51
C HIS A 148 23.23 4.65 -9.16
N TYR A 149 23.93 4.03 -8.21
CA TYR A 149 24.16 4.67 -6.91
C TYR A 149 25.02 5.94 -7.06
N PRO A 150 24.83 6.95 -6.19
CA PRO A 150 25.51 8.24 -6.33
C PRO A 150 27.04 8.18 -6.21
N ASP A 151 27.59 7.14 -5.59
CA ASP A 151 29.02 6.85 -5.53
C ASP A 151 29.57 6.28 -6.85
N SER A 152 28.79 5.43 -7.52
CA SER A 152 29.12 4.81 -8.80
C SER A 152 28.89 5.75 -9.98
N ALA A 153 27.79 6.51 -9.96
CA ALA A 153 27.34 7.37 -11.05
C ALA A 153 27.08 8.82 -10.60
N PRO A 154 28.09 9.53 -10.05
CA PRO A 154 27.90 10.85 -9.44
C PRO A 154 27.42 11.95 -10.40
N GLY A 155 27.58 11.74 -11.71
CA GLY A 155 27.15 12.65 -12.78
C GLY A 155 25.83 12.27 -13.47
N ALA A 156 25.16 11.19 -13.04
CA ALA A 156 23.92 10.71 -13.67
C ALA A 156 22.74 11.68 -13.54
N HIS A 157 22.77 12.59 -12.56
CA HIS A 157 21.65 13.47 -12.23
C HIS A 157 22.09 14.93 -12.03
N TRP A 158 21.13 15.84 -12.17
CA TRP A 158 21.25 17.28 -11.92
C TRP A 158 22.21 18.02 -12.84
N GLY A 159 22.24 17.63 -14.11
CA GLY A 159 23.01 18.34 -15.12
C GLY A 159 22.98 17.73 -16.52
N PRO A 160 23.75 18.30 -17.46
CA PRO A 160 23.76 17.93 -18.88
C PRO A 160 24.04 16.46 -19.20
N ALA A 161 24.70 15.73 -18.31
CA ALA A 161 24.96 14.31 -18.51
C ALA A 161 23.74 13.40 -18.26
N PHE A 162 22.65 13.92 -17.69
CA PHE A 162 21.47 13.13 -17.31
C PHE A 162 20.93 12.26 -18.45
N LEU A 163 20.60 12.86 -19.61
CA LEU A 163 20.02 12.14 -20.74
C LEU A 163 20.97 11.10 -21.36
N PRO A 164 22.23 11.43 -21.73
CA PRO A 164 23.15 10.47 -22.31
C PRO A 164 23.56 9.37 -21.33
N TRP A 165 23.70 9.66 -20.03
CA TRP A 165 24.02 8.65 -19.02
C TRP A 165 22.90 7.61 -18.91
N HIS A 166 21.65 8.06 -18.78
CA HIS A 166 20.51 7.15 -18.69
C HIS A 166 20.29 6.37 -19.98
N ARG A 167 20.54 6.97 -21.15
CA ARG A 167 20.49 6.28 -22.43
C ARG A 167 21.43 5.07 -22.48
N GLU A 168 22.69 5.27 -22.09
CA GLU A 168 23.66 4.17 -22.06
C GLU A 168 23.30 3.12 -21.01
N PHE A 169 22.87 3.56 -19.82
CA PHE A 169 22.41 2.66 -18.78
C PHE A 169 21.26 1.75 -19.24
N LEU A 170 20.24 2.32 -19.91
CA LEU A 170 19.14 1.56 -20.50
C LEU A 170 19.63 0.60 -21.59
N ARG A 171 20.62 1.00 -22.40
CA ARG A 171 21.14 0.14 -23.47
C ARG A 171 21.86 -1.07 -22.89
N GLN A 172 22.72 -0.89 -21.90
CA GLN A 172 23.41 -2.01 -21.24
C GLN A 172 22.41 -2.93 -20.54
N PHE A 173 21.38 -2.38 -19.89
CA PHE A 173 20.30 -3.17 -19.30
C PHE A 173 19.52 -3.97 -20.36
N GLU A 174 19.20 -3.36 -21.50
CA GLU A 174 18.56 -4.07 -22.62
C GLU A 174 19.46 -5.18 -23.20
N VAL A 175 20.77 -4.97 -23.27
CA VAL A 175 21.72 -6.05 -23.66
C VAL A 175 21.72 -7.18 -22.64
N ALA A 176 21.63 -6.89 -21.34
CA ALA A 176 21.51 -7.92 -20.30
C ALA A 176 20.22 -8.75 -20.49
N LEU A 177 19.08 -8.10 -20.75
CA LEU A 177 17.83 -8.80 -21.10
C LEU A 177 17.98 -9.64 -22.39
N GLN A 178 18.69 -9.13 -23.38
CA GLN A 178 18.91 -9.80 -24.67
C GLN A 178 19.85 -11.00 -24.58
N ARG A 179 20.71 -11.08 -23.55
CA ARG A 179 21.50 -12.29 -23.27
C ARG A 179 20.62 -13.44 -22.79
N GLU A 180 19.55 -13.13 -22.05
CA GLU A 180 18.55 -14.12 -21.62
C GLU A 180 17.64 -14.53 -22.79
N ASP A 181 17.06 -13.54 -23.47
CA ASP A 181 16.28 -13.77 -24.69
C ASP A 181 16.61 -12.69 -25.74
N PRO A 182 17.31 -13.06 -26.84
CA PRO A 182 17.75 -12.09 -27.83
C PRO A 182 16.59 -11.47 -28.61
N THR A 183 15.36 -11.96 -28.45
CA THR A 183 14.16 -11.38 -29.08
C THR A 183 13.54 -10.25 -28.28
N VAL A 184 13.91 -10.09 -27.01
CA VAL A 184 13.42 -9.03 -26.13
C VAL A 184 13.93 -7.66 -26.58
N SER A 185 13.04 -6.68 -26.52
CA SER A 185 13.33 -5.25 -26.64
C SER A 185 12.77 -4.56 -25.41
N LEU A 186 13.49 -3.57 -24.88
CA LEU A 186 13.03 -2.81 -23.72
C LEU A 186 11.86 -1.91 -24.13
N PRO A 187 10.63 -2.11 -23.59
CA PRO A 187 9.53 -1.21 -23.89
C PRO A 187 9.62 0.07 -23.07
N TYR A 188 8.78 1.04 -23.40
CA TYR A 188 8.61 2.26 -22.61
C TYR A 188 7.21 2.34 -22.00
N TRP A 189 7.08 3.12 -20.93
CA TRP A 189 5.79 3.45 -20.33
C TRP A 189 5.45 4.92 -20.60
N ASP A 190 4.50 5.16 -21.50
CA ASP A 190 3.99 6.52 -21.75
C ASP A 190 2.97 6.88 -20.67
N SER A 191 3.45 7.54 -19.61
CA SER A 191 2.60 7.97 -18.49
C SER A 191 1.55 9.01 -18.87
N THR A 192 1.66 9.66 -20.03
CA THR A 192 0.66 10.64 -20.50
C THR A 192 -0.66 9.97 -20.89
N LEU A 193 -0.63 8.67 -21.18
CA LEU A 193 -1.83 7.86 -21.44
C LEU A 193 -2.66 7.64 -20.18
N ASP A 194 -1.99 7.64 -19.01
CA ASP A 194 -2.56 7.42 -17.69
C ASP A 194 -3.00 8.73 -17.04
N GLN A 195 -2.21 9.80 -17.23
CA GLN A 195 -2.42 11.11 -16.58
C GLN A 195 -3.82 11.69 -16.79
N GLY A 196 -4.46 11.43 -17.93
CA GLY A 196 -5.80 11.96 -18.22
C GLY A 196 -6.96 11.03 -17.89
N LEU A 197 -6.73 10.00 -17.08
CA LEU A 197 -7.79 9.24 -16.42
C LEU A 197 -8.41 10.06 -15.28
N PRO A 198 -9.66 9.75 -14.85
CA PRO A 198 -10.25 10.33 -13.65
C PRO A 198 -9.40 10.09 -12.40
N ASP A 199 -8.83 8.89 -12.29
CA ASP A 199 -7.79 8.56 -11.33
C ASP A 199 -6.69 7.73 -12.04
N PRO A 200 -5.48 8.25 -12.23
CA PRO A 200 -4.41 7.51 -12.90
C PRO A 200 -3.97 6.23 -12.16
N SER A 201 -4.27 6.07 -10.87
CA SER A 201 -4.01 4.83 -10.12
C SER A 201 -4.93 3.68 -10.52
N ASP A 202 -6.05 3.98 -11.18
CA ASP A 202 -6.99 3.01 -11.74
C ASP A 202 -6.54 2.45 -13.11
N SER A 203 -5.40 2.88 -13.63
CA SER A 203 -4.87 2.39 -14.91
C SER A 203 -4.59 0.90 -14.91
N VAL A 204 -4.87 0.26 -16.06
CA VAL A 204 -4.51 -1.15 -16.34
C VAL A 204 -3.02 -1.47 -16.23
N ILE A 205 -2.13 -0.47 -16.18
CA ILE A 205 -0.71 -0.73 -15.98
C ILE A 205 -0.42 -1.40 -14.63
N TRP A 206 -1.24 -1.14 -13.61
CA TRP A 206 -1.14 -1.71 -12.27
C TRP A 206 -1.98 -3.00 -12.12
N THR A 207 -1.96 -3.84 -13.15
CA THR A 207 -2.60 -5.17 -13.16
C THR A 207 -1.58 -6.28 -13.17
N ASP A 208 -2.01 -7.46 -12.74
CA ASP A 208 -1.20 -8.68 -12.69
C ASP A 208 -0.61 -9.08 -14.05
N GLY A 209 -1.25 -8.69 -15.16
CA GLY A 209 -0.74 -8.96 -16.50
C GLY A 209 0.39 -8.03 -16.95
N ILE A 210 0.64 -6.93 -16.23
CA ILE A 210 1.63 -5.91 -16.60
C ILE A 210 2.64 -5.67 -15.48
N LEU A 211 2.39 -4.78 -14.50
CA LEU A 211 3.36 -4.48 -13.44
C LEU A 211 3.01 -5.11 -12.07
N GLY A 212 1.83 -5.69 -11.92
CA GLY A 212 1.29 -6.09 -10.61
C GLY A 212 0.67 -4.92 -9.85
N ASN A 213 0.29 -5.15 -8.59
CA ASN A 213 -0.34 -4.14 -7.75
C ASN A 213 0.55 -2.88 -7.59
N GLY A 214 -0.10 -1.71 -7.62
CA GLY A 214 0.57 -0.40 -7.52
C GLY A 214 0.78 0.11 -6.10
N ASN A 215 0.24 -0.56 -5.07
CA ASN A 215 0.31 -0.08 -3.70
C ASN A 215 0.66 -1.20 -2.71
N GLY A 216 1.51 -0.85 -1.74
CA GLY A 216 1.99 -1.77 -0.74
C GLY A 216 3.15 -2.65 -1.26
N TYR A 217 3.35 -3.79 -0.61
CA TYR A 217 4.24 -4.83 -1.12
C TYR A 217 3.70 -5.35 -2.46
N VAL A 218 4.56 -5.52 -3.44
CA VAL A 218 4.17 -6.11 -4.72
C VAL A 218 3.95 -7.60 -4.52
N LYS A 219 2.67 -7.99 -4.49
CA LYS A 219 2.17 -9.35 -4.22
C LYS A 219 1.46 -9.97 -5.40
N THR A 220 1.33 -9.24 -6.51
CA THR A 220 0.72 -9.75 -7.74
C THR A 220 1.57 -9.43 -8.97
N GLY A 221 1.26 -10.10 -10.07
CA GLY A 221 1.93 -9.91 -11.36
C GLY A 221 3.36 -10.46 -11.44
N PRO A 222 4.12 -10.07 -12.49
CA PRO A 222 5.38 -10.72 -12.85
C PRO A 222 6.52 -10.48 -11.85
N PHE A 223 6.36 -9.54 -10.93
CA PHE A 223 7.38 -9.13 -9.95
C PHE A 223 6.93 -9.38 -8.51
N LYS A 224 5.94 -10.27 -8.32
CA LYS A 224 5.46 -10.71 -7.01
C LYS A 224 6.64 -11.17 -6.15
N ASP A 225 6.67 -10.70 -4.90
CA ASP A 225 7.62 -11.12 -3.86
C ASP A 225 9.11 -10.86 -4.17
N TRP A 226 9.42 -9.93 -5.06
CA TRP A 226 10.80 -9.51 -5.30
C TRP A 226 11.45 -8.92 -4.05
N ASP A 227 12.55 -9.53 -3.59
CA ASP A 227 13.41 -8.97 -2.56
C ASP A 227 14.29 -7.84 -3.12
N THR A 228 14.76 -6.93 -2.26
CA THR A 228 15.68 -5.84 -2.65
C THR A 228 17.03 -5.99 -1.96
N ASN A 229 18.09 -5.52 -2.61
CA ASN A 229 19.45 -5.54 -2.04
C ASN A 229 19.60 -4.60 -0.83
N VAL A 230 18.70 -3.65 -0.67
CA VAL A 230 18.68 -2.67 0.41
C VAL A 230 17.29 -2.55 1.02
N TYR A 231 17.25 -2.12 2.28
CA TYR A 231 16.01 -1.63 2.87
C TYR A 231 15.59 -0.34 2.17
N MET A 232 14.28 -0.18 1.96
CA MET A 232 13.71 1.06 1.46
C MET A 232 14.16 2.21 2.37
N PRO A 233 14.80 3.25 1.82
CA PRO A 233 15.18 4.42 2.59
C PRO A 233 13.93 5.24 2.99
N LEU A 234 14.06 6.07 4.03
CA LEU A 234 13.04 7.05 4.45
C LEU A 234 11.71 6.45 4.94
N THR A 235 11.66 5.15 5.27
CA THR A 235 10.54 4.50 5.95
C THR A 235 10.92 4.09 7.37
N GLN A 236 9.96 4.19 8.30
CA GLN A 236 10.11 3.69 9.68
C GLN A 236 9.98 2.16 9.74
N ILE A 237 9.43 1.55 8.69
CA ILE A 237 9.26 0.11 8.54
C ILE A 237 10.43 -0.42 7.70
N PRO A 238 11.19 -1.43 8.16
CA PRO A 238 12.26 -2.04 7.38
C PRO A 238 11.68 -2.88 6.22
N VAL A 239 11.40 -2.21 5.10
CA VAL A 239 10.88 -2.82 3.87
C VAL A 239 12.06 -3.31 3.02
N LYS A 240 12.17 -4.62 2.80
CA LYS A 240 13.22 -5.25 1.98
C LYS A 240 12.67 -6.00 0.76
N GLN A 241 11.44 -5.70 0.39
CA GLN A 241 10.75 -6.26 -0.76
C GLN A 241 10.17 -5.13 -1.60
N LEU A 242 10.03 -5.37 -2.90
CA LEU A 242 9.49 -4.39 -3.83
C LEU A 242 8.17 -3.83 -3.29
N TYR A 243 8.13 -2.51 -3.18
CA TYR A 243 7.05 -1.78 -2.55
C TYR A 243 6.78 -0.51 -3.33
N ARG A 244 5.49 -0.22 -3.54
CA ARG A 244 4.99 0.91 -4.33
C ARG A 244 3.93 1.68 -3.56
N SER A 245 3.73 2.93 -3.96
CA SER A 245 2.70 3.82 -3.43
C SER A 245 2.12 4.68 -4.55
N THR A 246 1.56 4.03 -5.59
CA THR A 246 1.06 4.74 -6.77
C THR A 246 -0.09 5.67 -6.43
N GLY A 247 -0.14 6.82 -7.11
CA GLY A 247 -1.11 7.88 -6.84
C GLY A 247 -0.51 9.08 -6.12
N GLY A 248 0.72 8.95 -5.59
CA GLY A 248 1.43 10.02 -4.89
C GLY A 248 0.62 10.67 -3.77
N ARG A 249 1.01 11.88 -3.37
CA ARG A 249 0.20 12.79 -2.55
C ARG A 249 -0.79 13.53 -3.43
N GLU A 250 -1.78 14.21 -2.85
CA GLU A 250 -2.87 14.86 -3.60
C GLU A 250 -2.41 15.80 -4.74
N GLN A 251 -1.25 16.42 -4.60
CA GLN A 251 -0.65 17.32 -5.59
C GLN A 251 0.26 16.63 -6.61
N ASP A 252 0.65 15.38 -6.37
CA ASP A 252 1.60 14.67 -7.22
C ASP A 252 0.86 14.15 -8.47
N ARG A 253 1.50 14.23 -9.64
CA ARG A 253 0.89 13.86 -10.92
C ARG A 253 1.90 13.16 -11.82
N LEU A 254 1.40 12.40 -12.79
CA LEU A 254 2.21 11.91 -13.91
C LEU A 254 2.53 13.04 -14.90
N MET A 255 3.51 12.80 -15.78
CA MET A 255 3.75 13.69 -16.92
C MET A 255 2.51 13.72 -17.83
N GLY A 256 2.12 14.91 -18.25
CA GLY A 256 0.97 15.15 -19.12
C GLY A 256 1.39 15.71 -20.48
N VAL A 257 0.40 15.91 -21.35
CA VAL A 257 0.61 16.39 -22.73
C VAL A 257 1.36 17.72 -22.78
N LYS A 258 1.05 18.65 -21.87
CA LYS A 258 1.71 19.96 -21.78
C LYS A 258 3.21 19.87 -21.46
N ASP A 259 3.63 18.86 -20.70
CA ASP A 259 5.04 18.64 -20.38
C ASP A 259 5.79 18.14 -21.62
N VAL A 260 5.19 17.19 -22.35
CA VAL A 260 5.72 16.70 -23.63
C VAL A 260 5.82 17.82 -24.66
N GLU A 261 4.78 18.63 -24.80
CA GLU A 261 4.78 19.81 -25.69
C GLU A 261 5.90 20.79 -25.32
N TRP A 262 6.15 20.99 -24.02
CA TRP A 262 7.26 21.83 -23.57
C TRP A 262 8.61 21.25 -24.00
N VAL A 263 8.85 19.95 -23.81
CA VAL A 263 10.10 19.29 -24.21
C VAL A 263 10.34 19.44 -25.71
N LEU A 264 9.31 19.16 -26.52
CA LEU A 264 9.39 19.22 -27.98
C LEU A 264 9.39 20.64 -28.54
N LYS A 265 9.05 21.67 -27.74
CA LYS A 265 9.09 23.07 -28.17
C LYS A 265 10.49 23.69 -28.09
N GLN A 266 11.40 23.12 -27.30
CA GLN A 266 12.76 23.65 -27.17
C GLN A 266 13.51 23.59 -28.50
N ASN A 267 14.57 24.40 -28.64
CA ASN A 267 15.39 24.45 -29.85
C ASN A 267 16.82 23.93 -29.63
N HIS A 268 17.32 23.96 -28.39
CA HIS A 268 18.69 23.58 -28.08
C HIS A 268 18.79 22.64 -26.87
N TYR A 269 19.77 21.73 -26.89
CA TYR A 269 20.02 20.77 -25.80
C TYR A 269 20.20 21.46 -24.43
N SER A 270 20.91 22.59 -24.42
CA SER A 270 21.12 23.41 -23.22
C SER A 270 19.82 23.87 -22.55
N GLN A 271 18.71 23.95 -23.27
CA GLN A 271 17.40 24.33 -22.72
C GLN A 271 16.68 23.15 -22.05
N LEU A 272 17.11 21.91 -22.31
CA LEU A 272 16.53 20.71 -21.69
C LEU A 272 17.22 20.35 -20.36
N THR A 273 18.54 20.57 -20.25
CA THR A 273 19.39 19.96 -19.21
C THR A 273 20.29 20.96 -18.47
N PHE A 274 19.78 22.14 -18.12
CA PHE A 274 20.55 23.21 -17.47
C PHE A 274 20.52 23.12 -15.93
N CYS A 275 21.40 23.90 -15.29
CA CYS A 275 21.73 23.73 -13.87
C CYS A 275 20.72 24.24 -12.86
N HIS A 276 19.84 25.18 -13.27
CA HIS A 276 19.18 26.09 -12.33
C HIS A 276 17.68 26.39 -12.55
N ASP A 277 16.92 25.73 -13.44
CA ASP A 277 15.44 25.81 -13.44
C ASP A 277 14.74 24.49 -13.88
N LYS A 278 13.54 24.62 -14.47
CA LYS A 278 12.63 23.60 -14.99
C LYS A 278 13.30 22.78 -16.09
N THR A 279 14.09 21.78 -15.71
CA THR A 279 14.71 20.84 -16.63
C THR A 279 13.74 19.74 -17.05
N PHE A 280 14.09 19.07 -18.15
CA PHE A 280 13.50 17.79 -18.51
C PHE A 280 13.64 16.77 -17.37
N GLU A 281 14.74 16.83 -16.62
CA GLU A 281 14.92 16.02 -15.42
C GLU A 281 13.86 16.33 -14.34
N SER A 282 13.54 17.59 -14.04
CA SER A 282 12.48 17.86 -13.05
C SER A 282 11.11 17.29 -13.47
N MET A 283 10.79 17.29 -14.76
CA MET A 283 9.56 16.67 -15.28
C MET A 283 9.60 15.14 -15.22
N HIS A 284 10.73 14.49 -15.51
CA HIS A 284 10.83 13.03 -15.35
C HIS A 284 10.61 12.62 -13.89
N GLY A 285 11.04 13.45 -12.94
CA GLY A 285 10.84 13.22 -11.50
C GLY A 285 9.36 13.08 -11.11
N LEU A 286 8.43 13.63 -11.88
CA LEU A 286 6.99 13.49 -11.63
C LEU A 286 6.54 12.02 -11.60
N GLY A 287 7.06 11.19 -12.52
CA GLY A 287 6.76 9.75 -12.55
C GLY A 287 7.30 9.01 -11.31
N HIS A 288 8.52 9.33 -10.90
CA HIS A 288 9.16 8.77 -9.70
C HIS A 288 8.34 9.03 -8.44
N VAL A 289 7.95 10.28 -8.24
CA VAL A 289 7.19 10.71 -7.07
C VAL A 289 5.79 10.11 -7.08
N TRP A 290 5.13 10.08 -8.24
CA TRP A 290 3.77 9.57 -8.36
C TRP A 290 3.68 8.06 -8.13
N VAL A 291 4.66 7.27 -8.58
CA VAL A 291 4.70 5.82 -8.28
C VAL A 291 5.06 5.56 -6.82
N GLY A 292 5.88 6.43 -6.20
CA GLY A 292 6.23 6.31 -4.80
C GLY A 292 7.08 5.07 -4.48
N GLY A 293 7.15 4.67 -3.20
CA GLY A 293 7.90 3.49 -2.78
C GLY A 293 9.38 3.55 -3.21
N PHE A 294 9.90 2.50 -3.85
CA PHE A 294 11.28 2.51 -4.37
C PHE A 294 11.49 3.57 -5.44
N MET A 295 10.50 3.80 -6.32
CA MET A 295 10.58 4.83 -7.37
C MET A 295 10.78 6.24 -6.82
N PHE A 296 10.36 6.51 -5.58
CA PHE A 296 10.53 7.82 -4.95
C PHE A 296 12.01 8.16 -4.71
N VAL A 297 12.81 7.21 -4.21
CA VAL A 297 14.17 7.50 -3.76
C VAL A 297 15.16 7.29 -4.91
N ILE A 298 15.75 8.38 -5.42
CA ILE A 298 16.65 8.38 -6.60
C ILE A 298 17.69 7.27 -6.52
N ARG A 299 18.38 7.12 -5.38
CA ARG A 299 19.43 6.11 -5.20
C ARG A 299 18.96 4.68 -5.51
N VAL A 300 17.74 4.32 -5.11
CA VAL A 300 17.27 2.93 -5.10
C VAL A 300 16.10 2.69 -6.06
N SER A 301 15.71 3.69 -6.84
CA SER A 301 14.60 3.60 -7.79
C SER A 301 14.75 2.51 -8.85
N PRO A 302 15.95 2.11 -9.32
CA PRO A 302 16.08 0.98 -10.25
C PRO A 302 15.70 -0.39 -9.66
N ASN A 303 15.44 -0.49 -8.35
CA ASN A 303 14.85 -1.71 -7.78
C ASN A 303 13.45 -2.01 -8.35
N ASP A 304 12.73 -1.00 -8.83
CA ASP A 304 11.41 -1.17 -9.43
C ASP A 304 11.52 -1.29 -10.97
N PRO A 305 10.98 -2.35 -11.61
CA PRO A 305 10.93 -2.46 -13.06
C PRO A 305 10.29 -1.26 -13.78
N ALA A 306 9.39 -0.52 -13.12
CA ALA A 306 8.81 0.71 -13.66
C ALA A 306 9.88 1.77 -13.99
N PHE A 307 11.03 1.75 -13.31
CA PHE A 307 12.18 2.63 -13.58
C PHE A 307 12.60 2.54 -15.05
N TYR A 308 12.90 1.33 -15.53
CA TYR A 308 13.44 1.12 -16.87
C TYR A 308 12.43 1.50 -17.95
N LEU A 309 11.14 1.23 -17.71
CA LEU A 309 10.06 1.63 -18.61
C LEU A 309 9.86 3.15 -18.67
N HIS A 310 9.91 3.81 -17.51
CA HIS A 310 9.80 5.26 -17.38
C HIS A 310 10.98 5.96 -18.05
N HIS A 311 12.22 5.53 -17.77
CA HIS A 311 13.41 6.11 -18.40
C HIS A 311 13.47 5.81 -19.90
N ALA A 312 12.96 4.68 -20.38
CA ALA A 312 12.83 4.43 -21.81
C ALA A 312 11.85 5.40 -22.49
N PHE A 313 10.82 5.89 -21.77
CA PHE A 313 9.93 6.95 -22.25
C PHE A 313 10.59 8.33 -22.23
N VAL A 314 11.42 8.61 -21.23
CA VAL A 314 12.25 9.83 -21.19
C VAL A 314 13.22 9.87 -22.38
N ASP A 315 13.91 8.77 -22.67
CA ASP A 315 14.81 8.67 -23.83
C ASP A 315 14.04 8.75 -25.16
N TYR A 316 12.83 8.18 -25.23
CA TYR A 316 11.94 8.35 -26.38
C TYR A 316 11.64 9.83 -26.66
N LEU A 317 11.22 10.59 -25.64
CA LEU A 317 10.92 12.01 -25.77
C LEU A 317 12.16 12.82 -26.16
N TRP A 318 13.32 12.48 -25.60
CA TRP A 318 14.59 13.10 -26.01
C TRP A 318 14.89 12.81 -27.48
N GLU A 319 14.76 11.56 -27.93
CA GLU A 319 14.99 11.21 -29.33
C GLU A 319 14.00 11.90 -30.29
N GLN A 320 12.74 12.10 -29.87
CA GLN A 320 11.79 12.92 -30.65
C GLN A 320 12.26 14.37 -30.78
N PHE A 321 12.74 14.97 -29.68
CA PHE A 321 13.36 16.30 -29.73
C PHE A 321 14.55 16.33 -30.69
N ARG A 322 15.49 15.38 -30.57
CA ARG A 322 16.67 15.27 -31.43
C ARG A 322 16.26 15.18 -32.91
N ARG A 323 15.24 14.38 -33.23
CA ARG A 323 14.72 14.21 -34.59
C ARG A 323 14.10 15.46 -35.18
N GLN A 324 13.37 16.22 -34.37
CA GLN A 324 12.61 17.38 -34.82
C GLN A 324 13.40 18.69 -34.81
N LYS A 325 14.41 18.80 -33.94
CA LYS A 325 15.07 20.08 -33.61
C LYS A 325 16.54 20.16 -33.97
N GLN A 326 17.20 19.02 -34.11
CA GLN A 326 18.62 18.95 -34.40
C GLN A 326 18.87 18.29 -35.75
N THR A 327 19.81 18.86 -36.50
CA THR A 327 20.47 18.19 -37.61
C THR A 327 21.24 16.96 -37.10
N ARG A 328 21.63 16.05 -38.01
CA ARG A 328 22.39 14.86 -37.62
C ARG A 328 23.76 15.19 -37.00
N GLU A 329 24.38 16.31 -37.38
CA GLU A 329 25.65 16.77 -36.80
C GLU A 329 25.45 17.38 -35.41
N GLU A 330 24.44 18.23 -35.23
CA GLU A 330 24.12 18.81 -33.92
C GLU A 330 23.75 17.74 -32.89
N ARG A 331 23.12 16.64 -33.33
CA ARG A 331 22.81 15.49 -32.48
C ARG A 331 24.02 14.84 -31.81
N GLU A 332 25.21 14.98 -32.39
CA GLU A 332 26.48 14.40 -31.93
C GLU A 332 27.32 15.40 -31.13
N THR A 333 27.07 16.70 -31.29
CA THR A 333 28.01 17.75 -30.87
C THR A 333 27.39 18.79 -29.95
N GLN A 334 26.07 18.96 -29.99
CA GLN A 334 25.39 19.98 -29.21
C GLN A 334 25.36 19.60 -27.73
N TRP A 335 25.90 20.49 -26.89
CA TRP A 335 25.96 20.32 -25.44
C TRP A 335 25.48 21.56 -24.69
N ALA A 336 25.39 21.46 -23.38
CA ALA A 336 25.14 22.61 -22.52
C ALA A 336 26.40 23.49 -22.39
N THR A 337 26.20 24.80 -22.35
CA THR A 337 27.29 25.78 -22.15
C THR A 337 27.72 25.89 -20.69
N ASP A 338 26.78 25.74 -19.75
CA ASP A 338 27.04 25.63 -18.31
C ASP A 338 26.76 24.19 -17.87
N THR A 339 27.76 23.55 -17.27
CA THR A 339 27.71 22.14 -16.86
C THR A 339 27.48 21.94 -15.37
N CYS A 340 27.28 23.02 -14.59
CA CYS A 340 26.98 23.00 -13.15
C CYS A 340 28.15 22.57 -12.26
N ASN A 341 28.87 21.53 -12.68
CA ASN A 341 30.07 20.98 -12.09
C ASN A 341 30.87 20.22 -13.17
N SER A 342 32.06 19.73 -12.82
CA SER A 342 32.95 19.04 -13.75
C SER A 342 32.41 17.70 -14.26
N LEU A 343 31.57 17.01 -13.49
CA LEU A 343 31.04 15.67 -13.82
C LEU A 343 30.14 15.66 -15.06
N HIS A 344 29.55 16.81 -15.42
CA HIS A 344 28.72 16.96 -16.62
C HIS A 344 29.46 17.62 -17.80
N GLY A 345 30.79 17.71 -17.73
CA GLY A 345 31.61 18.15 -18.84
C GLY A 345 31.38 17.26 -20.07
N TYR A 346 31.42 17.86 -21.26
CA TYR A 346 31.23 17.15 -22.53
C TYR A 346 32.21 15.96 -22.70
N ASP A 347 33.48 16.21 -22.38
CA ASP A 347 34.56 15.20 -22.45
C ASP A 347 34.80 14.47 -21.11
N GLU A 348 33.97 14.72 -20.10
CA GLU A 348 34.11 14.04 -18.81
C GLU A 348 33.68 12.58 -18.89
N GLN A 349 34.30 11.72 -18.08
CA GLN A 349 33.95 10.31 -18.02
C GLN A 349 32.52 10.12 -17.51
N MET A 350 31.73 9.34 -18.25
CA MET A 350 30.38 8.90 -17.90
C MET A 350 30.46 7.75 -16.87
N LYS A 351 30.88 8.05 -15.65
CA LYS A 351 31.07 7.03 -14.61
C LYS A 351 29.78 6.25 -14.30
N PRO A 352 29.86 4.92 -14.06
CA PRO A 352 31.08 4.10 -13.98
C PRO A 352 31.57 3.56 -15.34
N PHE A 353 30.93 3.93 -16.45
CA PHE A 353 31.29 3.45 -17.79
C PHE A 353 32.65 3.97 -18.24
N ARG A 354 33.28 3.27 -19.20
CA ARG A 354 34.54 3.71 -19.83
C ARG A 354 34.31 4.71 -20.97
N LEU A 355 33.06 5.15 -21.13
CA LEU A 355 32.62 6.17 -22.07
C LEU A 355 32.74 7.58 -21.49
N GLN A 356 32.72 8.58 -22.37
CA GLN A 356 32.57 9.98 -22.04
C GLN A 356 31.12 10.42 -22.26
N ASN A 357 30.72 11.53 -21.64
CA ASN A 357 29.36 12.05 -21.78
C ASN A 357 28.96 12.32 -23.25
N ARG A 358 29.90 12.81 -24.07
CA ARG A 358 29.72 12.97 -25.53
C ARG A 358 29.36 11.68 -26.26
N ASP A 359 29.85 10.52 -25.81
CA ASP A 359 29.60 9.26 -26.51
C ASP A 359 28.12 8.86 -26.41
N GLY A 360 27.43 9.26 -25.33
CA GLY A 360 25.98 9.06 -25.19
C GLY A 360 25.13 9.93 -26.13
N LEU A 361 25.73 10.90 -26.83
CA LEU A 361 25.09 11.66 -27.90
C LEU A 361 25.08 10.91 -29.24
N SER A 362 25.70 9.73 -29.34
CA SER A 362 25.84 9.09 -30.64
C SER A 362 24.49 8.82 -31.33
N ASN A 363 24.42 9.07 -32.65
CA ASN A 363 23.32 8.60 -33.49
C ASN A 363 23.36 7.07 -33.63
N GLN A 364 24.49 6.41 -33.34
CA GLN A 364 24.63 4.95 -33.44
C GLN A 364 23.59 4.20 -32.61
N TYR A 365 23.21 4.74 -31.43
CA TYR A 365 22.15 4.17 -30.60
C TYR A 365 20.87 3.95 -31.40
N THR A 366 20.45 4.96 -32.18
CA THR A 366 19.21 4.91 -32.93
C THR A 366 19.36 4.54 -34.40
N ASP A 367 20.58 4.49 -34.94
CA ASP A 367 20.84 3.98 -36.28
C ASP A 367 21.01 2.45 -36.28
N GLU A 368 21.68 1.89 -35.28
CA GLU A 368 22.10 0.47 -35.27
C GLU A 368 21.40 -0.39 -34.20
N TRP A 369 21.14 0.15 -33.01
CA TRP A 369 20.78 -0.69 -31.86
C TRP A 369 19.28 -0.76 -31.59
N TYR A 370 18.59 0.39 -31.50
CA TYR A 370 17.15 0.44 -31.28
C TYR A 370 16.43 1.59 -32.02
N ASP A 371 15.12 1.49 -32.21
CA ASP A 371 14.22 2.61 -32.54
C ASP A 371 13.07 2.66 -31.55
N TYR A 372 12.26 3.70 -31.66
CA TYR A 372 10.97 3.80 -31.03
C TYR A 372 9.83 3.72 -32.03
N GLU A 373 8.78 2.99 -31.66
CA GLU A 373 7.50 3.03 -32.35
C GLU A 373 6.52 3.86 -31.52
N PRO A 374 6.03 5.00 -32.03
CA PRO A 374 5.13 5.88 -31.29
C PRO A 374 3.74 5.25 -31.13
N VAL A 375 3.03 5.63 -30.06
CA VAL A 375 1.63 5.25 -29.88
C VAL A 375 0.78 5.95 -30.93
N ARG A 376 0.08 5.18 -31.78
CA ARG A 376 -0.90 5.74 -32.70
C ARG A 376 -2.16 6.16 -31.93
N HIS A 377 -2.47 7.44 -31.97
CA HIS A 377 -3.73 7.95 -31.42
C HIS A 377 -4.90 7.77 -32.40
N CYS A 378 -6.11 7.64 -31.84
CA CYS A 378 -7.34 7.58 -32.62
C CYS A 378 -7.65 8.94 -33.27
N THR A 379 -8.42 8.92 -34.36
CA THR A 379 -8.81 10.11 -35.11
C THR A 379 -10.27 10.01 -35.54
N PRO A 380 -10.92 11.11 -35.99
CA PRO A 380 -12.28 11.04 -36.53
C PRO A 380 -12.45 10.01 -37.65
N SER A 381 -11.41 9.76 -38.44
CA SER A 381 -11.41 8.80 -39.53
C SER A 381 -11.05 7.36 -39.10
N LYS A 382 -10.34 7.20 -37.98
CA LYS A 382 -9.95 5.89 -37.42
C LYS A 382 -10.12 5.94 -35.89
N PRO A 383 -11.35 5.75 -35.37
CA PRO A 383 -11.69 6.00 -33.97
C PRO A 383 -11.14 4.93 -33.01
N ASP A 384 -10.51 3.87 -33.51
CA ASP A 384 -9.97 2.79 -32.68
C ASP A 384 -8.49 3.00 -32.33
N CYS A 385 -8.09 2.45 -31.18
CA CYS A 385 -6.70 2.35 -30.71
C CYS A 385 -6.14 0.95 -30.97
N ASP A 386 -4.83 0.82 -31.22
CA ASP A 386 -4.20 -0.45 -31.63
C ASP A 386 -3.87 -1.39 -30.44
N SER A 387 -4.52 -1.23 -29.29
CA SER A 387 -4.30 -2.07 -28.12
C SER A 387 -5.59 -2.27 -27.32
N GLU A 388 -5.77 -3.49 -26.80
CA GLU A 388 -6.90 -3.83 -25.92
C GLU A 388 -6.90 -3.04 -24.60
N TYR A 389 -5.73 -2.54 -24.20
CA TYR A 389 -5.51 -1.73 -22.99
C TYR A 389 -5.80 -0.25 -23.20
N TYR A 390 -6.18 0.16 -24.41
CA TYR A 390 -6.50 1.55 -24.73
C TYR A 390 -7.95 1.75 -25.12
N PHE A 391 -8.46 2.93 -24.78
CA PHE A 391 -9.71 3.45 -25.32
C PHE A 391 -9.46 4.79 -26.02
N CYS A 392 -10.32 5.13 -26.97
CA CYS A 392 -10.27 6.44 -27.62
C CYS A 392 -11.05 7.48 -26.82
N ASP A 393 -10.36 8.51 -26.34
CA ASP A 393 -11.00 9.74 -25.84
C ASP A 393 -11.40 10.59 -27.05
N THR A 394 -12.66 10.48 -27.48
CA THR A 394 -13.18 11.15 -28.68
C THR A 394 -13.27 12.67 -28.54
N ARG A 395 -13.16 13.21 -27.31
CA ARG A 395 -13.13 14.66 -27.08
C ARG A 395 -11.79 15.27 -27.43
N ALA A 396 -10.71 14.51 -27.19
CA ALA A 396 -9.34 14.91 -27.50
C ALA A 396 -8.79 14.21 -28.76
N TRP A 397 -9.52 13.24 -29.31
CA TRP A 397 -9.04 12.31 -30.34
C TRP A 397 -7.67 11.73 -29.96
N ARG A 398 -7.59 11.17 -28.75
CA ARG A 398 -6.36 10.60 -28.19
C ARG A 398 -6.63 9.25 -27.55
N CYS A 399 -5.78 8.28 -27.83
CA CYS A 399 -5.79 7.02 -27.08
C CYS A 399 -5.33 7.25 -25.63
N ARG A 400 -6.02 6.66 -24.68
CA ARG A 400 -5.70 6.67 -23.25
C ARG A 400 -5.71 5.26 -22.68
N SER A 401 -5.05 5.07 -21.54
CA SER A 401 -5.08 3.80 -20.80
C SER A 401 -6.51 3.46 -20.39
N LYS A 402 -6.88 2.19 -20.40
CA LYS A 402 -8.15 1.75 -19.81
C LYS A 402 -8.07 1.69 -18.28
N VAL A 403 -9.25 1.72 -17.68
CA VAL A 403 -9.46 1.62 -16.24
C VAL A 403 -9.82 0.18 -15.86
N VAL A 404 -9.22 -0.32 -14.79
CA VAL A 404 -9.47 -1.67 -14.27
C VAL A 404 -10.83 -1.79 -13.58
N LEU A 405 -11.23 -3.02 -13.26
CA LEU A 405 -12.46 -3.30 -12.50
C LEU A 405 -12.46 -2.55 -11.15
N GLY A 406 -13.63 -2.01 -10.79
CA GLY A 406 -13.84 -1.16 -9.64
C GLY A 406 -13.30 0.26 -9.78
N GLY A 407 -12.57 0.60 -10.85
CA GLY A 407 -11.97 1.93 -11.00
C GLY A 407 -12.97 3.02 -11.42
N ASN A 408 -12.57 4.28 -11.27
CA ASN A 408 -13.36 5.47 -11.57
C ASN A 408 -13.42 5.74 -13.09
N CYS A 409 -14.63 5.79 -13.64
CA CYS A 409 -14.88 6.11 -15.04
C CYS A 409 -15.71 7.39 -15.24
N THR A 410 -15.81 8.23 -14.20
CA THR A 410 -16.55 9.51 -14.24
C THR A 410 -16.08 10.40 -15.39
N GLY A 411 -17.03 10.95 -16.14
CA GLY A 411 -16.78 11.83 -17.29
C GLY A 411 -16.34 11.11 -18.56
N PHE A 412 -16.40 9.78 -18.61
CA PHE A 412 -16.11 8.94 -19.78
C PHE A 412 -17.17 7.83 -19.95
N GLU A 413 -18.38 8.05 -19.43
CA GLU A 413 -19.46 7.05 -19.37
C GLU A 413 -19.94 6.59 -20.76
N ASP A 414 -19.78 7.44 -21.77
CA ASP A 414 -20.12 7.19 -23.17
C ASP A 414 -18.97 6.54 -23.97
N MET A 415 -17.84 6.25 -23.32
CA MET A 415 -16.64 5.71 -23.96
C MET A 415 -16.27 4.33 -23.40
N ALA A 416 -15.49 3.56 -24.16
CA ALA A 416 -15.04 2.22 -23.77
C ALA A 416 -13.83 2.24 -22.80
N ILE A 417 -13.91 3.08 -21.75
CA ILE A 417 -12.83 3.31 -20.78
C ILE A 417 -12.47 2.07 -19.94
N CYS A 418 -13.43 1.19 -19.68
CA CYS A 418 -13.25 0.06 -18.78
C CYS A 418 -12.60 -1.17 -19.46
N TYR A 419 -11.61 -1.77 -18.80
CA TYR A 419 -10.93 -3.00 -19.23
C TYR A 419 -11.70 -4.23 -18.75
N ASN A 420 -12.11 -5.10 -19.68
CA ASN A 420 -12.88 -6.32 -19.41
C ASN A 420 -14.15 -6.10 -18.53
N SER A 421 -14.69 -4.88 -18.56
CA SER A 421 -15.81 -4.42 -17.74
C SER A 421 -16.54 -3.26 -18.44
N VAL A 422 -17.62 -2.75 -17.84
CA VAL A 422 -18.44 -1.66 -18.39
C VAL A 422 -18.57 -0.53 -17.36
N CYS A 423 -18.55 0.73 -17.82
CA CYS A 423 -18.76 1.87 -16.94
C CYS A 423 -20.24 1.94 -16.53
N GLN A 424 -20.52 1.73 -15.25
CA GLN A 424 -21.86 1.79 -14.66
C GLN A 424 -21.77 2.51 -13.32
N GLU A 425 -22.65 3.50 -13.11
CA GLU A 425 -22.66 4.32 -11.89
C GLU A 425 -21.28 4.93 -11.59
N ASN A 426 -20.62 5.45 -12.63
CA ASN A 426 -19.29 6.07 -12.56
C ASN A 426 -18.16 5.13 -12.12
N ARG A 427 -18.38 3.81 -12.12
CA ARG A 427 -17.35 2.79 -11.85
C ARG A 427 -17.31 1.72 -12.93
N CYS A 428 -16.14 1.16 -13.17
CA CYS A 428 -16.01 -0.02 -14.02
C CYS A 428 -16.51 -1.25 -13.27
N GLN A 429 -17.58 -1.89 -13.76
CA GLN A 429 -18.23 -3.03 -13.12
C GLN A 429 -18.34 -4.22 -14.08
N LEU A 430 -18.37 -5.44 -13.53
CA LEU A 430 -18.60 -6.64 -14.32
C LEU A 430 -20.06 -6.66 -14.81
N PRO A 431 -20.32 -7.23 -16.01
CA PRO A 431 -21.70 -7.47 -16.44
C PRO A 431 -22.46 -8.34 -15.43
N PRO A 432 -23.75 -8.07 -15.15
CA PRO A 432 -24.52 -8.81 -14.12
C PRO A 432 -24.47 -10.34 -14.26
N LYS A 433 -24.53 -10.85 -15.50
CA LYS A 433 -24.45 -12.30 -15.78
C LYS A 433 -23.14 -12.95 -15.32
N VAL A 434 -22.02 -12.22 -15.37
CA VAL A 434 -20.71 -12.72 -14.92
C VAL A 434 -20.67 -12.73 -13.40
N MET A 435 -21.17 -11.67 -12.76
CA MET A 435 -21.28 -11.62 -11.30
C MET A 435 -22.15 -12.75 -10.74
N ASP A 436 -23.29 -13.05 -11.37
CA ASP A 436 -24.17 -14.13 -10.92
C ASP A 436 -23.49 -15.51 -11.01
N ARG A 437 -22.68 -15.75 -12.05
CA ARG A 437 -21.87 -16.97 -12.15
C ARG A 437 -20.80 -17.05 -11.06
N MET A 438 -20.17 -15.93 -10.72
CA MET A 438 -19.18 -15.87 -9.63
C MET A 438 -19.83 -16.14 -8.27
N ARG A 439 -21.01 -15.56 -8.02
CA ARG A 439 -21.83 -15.83 -6.82
C ARG A 439 -22.18 -17.31 -6.68
N GLN A 440 -22.57 -17.96 -7.78
CA GLN A 440 -22.91 -19.39 -7.79
C GLN A 440 -21.69 -20.31 -7.54
N ARG A 441 -20.47 -19.85 -7.83
CA ARG A 441 -19.23 -20.60 -7.62
C ARG A 441 -18.62 -20.44 -6.23
N LYS A 442 -19.27 -19.71 -5.32
CA LYS A 442 -18.86 -19.65 -3.91
C LYS A 442 -18.99 -21.03 -3.27
N SER A 443 -17.95 -21.85 -3.37
CA SER A 443 -17.84 -23.09 -2.62
C SER A 443 -17.38 -22.75 -1.22
N VAL A 444 -18.30 -22.80 -0.25
CA VAL A 444 -17.95 -22.72 1.17
C VAL A 444 -17.69 -24.15 1.65
N GLU A 445 -16.64 -24.78 1.13
CA GLU A 445 -16.13 -26.02 1.70
C GLU A 445 -15.16 -25.64 2.81
N PHE A 446 -15.66 -25.60 4.05
CA PHE A 446 -14.78 -25.55 5.20
C PHE A 446 -14.13 -26.93 5.39
N PRO A 447 -12.83 -26.99 5.69
CA PRO A 447 -12.18 -28.26 5.99
C PRO A 447 -12.89 -28.95 7.15
N THR A 448 -13.24 -30.21 6.97
CA THR A 448 -13.61 -31.08 8.09
C THR A 448 -12.33 -31.41 8.87
N GLY A 449 -12.03 -30.67 9.95
CA GLY A 449 -10.77 -30.83 10.67
C GLY A 449 -10.59 -30.00 11.94
N ASP A 450 -9.37 -30.08 12.50
CA ASP A 450 -8.91 -29.50 13.76
C ASP A 450 -8.53 -28.01 13.56
N ILE A 451 -9.53 -27.15 13.35
CA ILE A 451 -9.35 -25.71 13.10
C ILE A 451 -9.76 -24.84 14.30
N VAL A 452 -9.29 -23.59 14.31
CA VAL A 452 -9.82 -22.50 15.15
C VAL A 452 -10.21 -21.32 14.26
N TRP A 453 -11.13 -20.50 14.77
CA TRP A 453 -11.61 -19.30 14.09
C TRP A 453 -10.87 -18.09 14.63
N THR A 454 -10.29 -17.31 13.74
CA THR A 454 -9.81 -15.94 14.02
C THR A 454 -10.61 -14.94 13.18
N LYS A 455 -10.31 -13.66 13.29
CA LYS A 455 -10.91 -12.63 12.43
C LYS A 455 -9.87 -11.65 11.89
N THR A 456 -10.21 -11.07 10.76
CA THR A 456 -9.54 -9.92 10.16
C THR A 456 -10.60 -8.91 9.73
N LEU A 457 -10.16 -7.81 9.14
CA LEU A 457 -10.99 -6.69 8.74
C LEU A 457 -10.54 -6.22 7.36
N LEU A 458 -11.49 -6.10 6.42
CA LEU A 458 -11.26 -5.52 5.11
C LEU A 458 -11.86 -4.12 5.04
N ILE A 459 -11.04 -3.13 4.71
CA ILE A 459 -11.45 -1.74 4.55
C ILE A 459 -11.19 -1.22 3.13
N ASP A 460 -12.05 -0.33 2.68
CA ASP A 460 -11.92 0.40 1.43
C ASP A 460 -10.97 1.61 1.56
N GLN A 461 -10.83 2.34 0.46
CA GLN A 461 -10.00 3.55 0.36
C GLN A 461 -10.40 4.70 1.30
N ASN A 462 -11.62 4.70 1.83
CA ASN A 462 -12.11 5.71 2.77
C ASN A 462 -12.02 5.22 4.23
N GLY A 463 -11.42 4.04 4.46
CA GLY A 463 -11.37 3.40 5.76
C GLY A 463 -12.72 2.83 6.20
N LYS A 464 -13.66 2.58 5.28
CA LYS A 464 -14.95 1.94 5.58
C LYS A 464 -14.85 0.43 5.32
N GLY A 465 -15.51 -0.36 6.17
CA GLY A 465 -15.63 -1.80 5.99
C GLY A 465 -16.22 -2.23 4.64
N ILE A 466 -15.57 -3.18 3.97
CA ILE A 466 -16.03 -3.72 2.69
C ILE A 466 -17.18 -4.70 2.93
N ARG A 467 -18.29 -4.50 2.23
CA ARG A 467 -19.49 -5.36 2.29
C ARG A 467 -19.71 -6.20 1.03
N ASN A 468 -18.83 -6.06 0.03
CA ASN A 468 -18.97 -6.79 -1.22
C ASN A 468 -18.77 -8.29 -0.94
N GLU A 469 -19.79 -9.08 -1.24
CA GLU A 469 -19.84 -10.51 -0.98
C GLU A 469 -18.81 -11.34 -1.77
N LEU A 470 -18.18 -10.77 -2.81
CA LEU A 470 -17.09 -11.39 -3.57
C LEU A 470 -15.72 -11.10 -2.96
N ALA A 471 -15.62 -10.13 -2.05
CA ALA A 471 -14.40 -9.90 -1.29
C ALA A 471 -14.10 -11.14 -0.44
N HIS A 472 -12.84 -11.55 -0.42
CA HIS A 472 -12.43 -12.77 0.24
C HIS A 472 -11.01 -12.71 0.76
N VAL A 473 -10.75 -13.58 1.73
CA VAL A 473 -9.42 -13.83 2.28
C VAL A 473 -9.13 -15.32 2.14
N THR A 474 -8.00 -15.61 1.52
CA THR A 474 -7.46 -16.96 1.39
C THR A 474 -6.41 -17.17 2.46
N VAL A 475 -6.61 -18.17 3.31
CA VAL A 475 -5.64 -18.66 4.29
C VAL A 475 -4.85 -19.78 3.64
N VAL A 476 -3.54 -19.64 3.54
CA VAL A 476 -2.62 -20.66 3.01
C VAL A 476 -1.81 -21.22 4.18
N ASN A 477 -1.86 -22.53 4.38
CA ASN A 477 -1.02 -23.21 5.36
C ASN A 477 0.38 -23.40 4.77
N ASP A 478 1.39 -22.75 5.34
CA ASP A 478 2.74 -22.75 4.78
C ASP A 478 3.41 -24.14 4.86
N LEU A 479 2.94 -25.04 5.75
CA LEU A 479 3.46 -26.40 5.90
C LEU A 479 2.80 -27.41 4.97
N THR A 480 1.46 -27.36 4.82
CA THR A 480 0.71 -28.33 4.02
C THR A 480 0.40 -27.85 2.60
N SER A 481 0.58 -26.54 2.33
CA SER A 481 0.12 -25.86 1.11
C SER A 481 -1.39 -25.95 0.87
N GLU A 482 -2.18 -26.36 1.88
CA GLU A 482 -3.64 -26.32 1.83
C GLU A 482 -4.14 -24.87 1.92
N ASN A 483 -5.19 -24.55 1.17
CA ASN A 483 -5.78 -23.23 1.14
C ASN A 483 -7.27 -23.24 1.53
N PHE A 484 -7.69 -22.19 2.25
CA PHE A 484 -9.07 -21.99 2.69
C PHE A 484 -9.52 -20.59 2.35
N THR A 485 -10.62 -20.45 1.60
CA THR A 485 -11.14 -19.14 1.22
C THR A 485 -12.37 -18.81 2.05
N SER A 486 -12.31 -17.68 2.76
CA SER A 486 -13.44 -17.09 3.47
C SER A 486 -13.96 -15.91 2.68
N TYR A 487 -15.26 -15.90 2.38
CA TYR A 487 -15.93 -14.78 1.69
C TYR A 487 -16.59 -13.84 2.70
N GLN A 488 -16.71 -12.57 2.32
CA GLN A 488 -17.39 -11.56 3.13
C GLN A 488 -18.86 -11.94 3.36
N GLU A 489 -19.30 -11.91 4.62
CA GLU A 489 -20.70 -12.12 5.00
C GLU A 489 -21.50 -10.81 4.78
N ASN A 490 -22.77 -10.94 4.36
CA ASN A 490 -23.62 -9.82 3.92
C ASN A 490 -23.98 -8.81 5.03
N GLU A 491 -24.03 -9.24 6.30
CA GLU A 491 -24.34 -8.36 7.42
C GLU A 491 -23.39 -8.61 8.59
N PRO A 492 -22.61 -7.60 9.02
CA PRO A 492 -21.90 -7.68 10.29
C PRO A 492 -22.94 -7.76 11.41
N ALA A 493 -22.90 -8.82 12.20
CA ALA A 493 -23.71 -8.91 13.40
C ALA A 493 -23.13 -7.94 14.43
N TYR A 494 -23.95 -7.00 14.91
CA TYR A 494 -23.55 -6.14 16.02
C TYR A 494 -23.01 -6.99 17.20
N PRO A 495 -21.90 -6.60 17.86
CA PRO A 495 -21.10 -5.37 17.72
C PRO A 495 -19.80 -5.59 16.91
N GLU A 496 -19.89 -6.07 15.66
CA GLU A 496 -18.73 -6.21 14.79
C GLU A 496 -18.49 -4.98 13.90
N LEU A 497 -17.22 -4.77 13.55
CA LEU A 497 -16.84 -3.79 12.54
C LEU A 497 -17.41 -4.21 11.19
N GLU A 498 -17.86 -3.23 10.41
CA GLU A 498 -18.15 -3.49 8.99
C GLU A 498 -16.89 -4.02 8.30
N GLY A 499 -17.03 -5.02 7.44
CA GLY A 499 -15.88 -5.66 6.77
C GLY A 499 -15.12 -6.67 7.62
N THR A 500 -15.60 -7.01 8.83
CA THR A 500 -15.07 -8.15 9.59
C THR A 500 -15.22 -9.43 8.78
N MET A 501 -14.14 -10.21 8.71
CA MET A 501 -14.09 -11.53 8.08
C MET A 501 -13.57 -12.57 9.06
N TYR A 502 -14.25 -13.72 9.14
CA TYR A 502 -13.83 -14.84 9.98
C TYR A 502 -13.00 -15.83 9.17
N LEU A 503 -11.83 -16.15 9.69
CA LEU A 503 -10.86 -16.99 9.00
C LEU A 503 -10.68 -18.32 9.75
N PRO A 504 -10.79 -19.47 9.07
CA PRO A 504 -10.36 -20.75 9.63
C PRO A 504 -8.84 -20.83 9.56
N ILE A 505 -8.19 -21.02 10.71
CA ILE A 505 -6.74 -21.25 10.79
C ILE A 505 -6.47 -22.62 11.44
N PRO A 506 -5.31 -23.25 11.17
CA PRO A 506 -4.91 -24.49 11.81
C PRO A 506 -4.88 -24.32 13.33
N LYS A 507 -5.41 -25.31 14.07
CA LYS A 507 -5.40 -25.29 15.53
C LYS A 507 -3.95 -25.33 16.06
N PRO A 508 -3.57 -24.40 16.97
CA PRO A 508 -2.26 -24.43 17.59
C PRO A 508 -2.01 -25.75 18.35
N ARG A 509 -0.82 -26.33 18.20
CA ARG A 509 -0.41 -27.56 18.89
C ARG A 509 0.80 -27.29 19.78
N ALA A 510 0.86 -27.95 20.94
CA ALA A 510 1.96 -27.77 21.86
C ALA A 510 3.29 -28.19 21.20
N GLY A 511 4.31 -27.33 21.29
CA GLY A 511 5.64 -27.61 20.73
C GLY A 511 5.78 -27.38 19.21
N LEU A 512 4.72 -26.96 18.51
CA LEU A 512 4.77 -26.65 17.08
C LEU A 512 4.31 -25.21 16.82
N ILE A 513 5.16 -24.43 16.15
CA ILE A 513 4.78 -23.14 15.58
C ILE A 513 4.32 -23.40 14.14
N GLN A 514 3.07 -23.07 13.83
CA GLN A 514 2.53 -23.13 12.48
C GLN A 514 2.53 -21.72 11.89
N GLU A 515 2.95 -21.58 10.64
CA GLU A 515 2.85 -20.33 9.90
C GLU A 515 1.72 -20.44 8.87
N VAL A 516 0.89 -19.40 8.81
CA VAL A 516 -0.12 -19.26 7.75
C VAL A 516 0.06 -17.92 7.07
N THR A 517 -0.04 -17.93 5.74
CA THR A 517 -0.06 -16.72 4.92
C THR A 517 -1.50 -16.38 4.56
N LEU A 518 -1.86 -15.11 4.65
CA LEU A 518 -3.18 -14.59 4.30
C LEU A 518 -3.10 -13.78 3.01
N GLU A 519 -4.00 -14.02 2.07
CA GLU A 519 -4.13 -13.24 0.84
C GLU A 519 -5.54 -12.68 0.76
N ALA A 520 -5.68 -11.35 0.80
CA ALA A 520 -6.98 -10.68 0.78
C ALA A 520 -7.19 -9.97 -0.55
N VAL A 521 -8.40 -10.09 -1.08
CA VAL A 521 -8.86 -9.34 -2.26
C VAL A 521 -10.24 -8.76 -2.04
N ASP A 522 -10.50 -7.58 -2.62
CA ASP A 522 -11.83 -6.98 -2.62
C ASP A 522 -12.75 -7.68 -3.65
N GLY A 523 -14.01 -7.24 -3.69
CA GLY A 523 -14.99 -7.80 -4.62
C GLY A 523 -14.75 -7.46 -6.10
N ASP A 524 -13.81 -6.57 -6.39
CA ASP A 524 -13.35 -6.22 -7.72
C ASP A 524 -12.05 -6.99 -8.10
N GLY A 525 -11.61 -7.93 -7.25
CA GLY A 525 -10.41 -8.74 -7.46
C GLY A 525 -9.10 -8.00 -7.19
N ARG A 526 -9.13 -6.86 -6.50
CA ARG A 526 -7.95 -6.07 -6.15
C ARG A 526 -7.27 -6.65 -4.92
N TYR A 527 -5.95 -6.79 -4.96
CA TYR A 527 -5.17 -7.13 -3.78
C TYR A 527 -5.31 -6.06 -2.68
N CYS A 528 -5.51 -6.52 -1.45
CA CYS A 528 -5.59 -5.66 -0.27
C CYS A 528 -4.29 -5.74 0.54
N GLN A 529 -3.70 -4.57 0.82
CA GLN A 529 -2.45 -4.51 1.57
C GLN A 529 -2.69 -4.80 3.06
N ALA A 530 -1.92 -5.73 3.63
CA ALA A 530 -1.96 -6.03 5.05
C ALA A 530 -1.26 -4.95 5.90
N HIS A 531 -1.91 -4.59 7.00
CA HIS A 531 -1.39 -3.75 8.06
C HIS A 531 -1.49 -4.53 9.38
N CYS A 532 -0.35 -4.70 10.06
CA CYS A 532 -0.27 -5.40 11.33
C CYS A 532 -0.18 -4.39 12.46
N PHE A 533 -0.82 -4.69 13.59
CA PHE A 533 -0.72 -3.90 14.79
C PHE A 533 0.65 -4.10 15.46
N ASN A 534 1.40 -3.01 15.64
CA ASN A 534 2.63 -2.98 16.40
C ASN A 534 2.29 -2.60 17.85
N SER A 535 2.40 -3.55 18.78
CA SER A 535 2.07 -3.35 20.20
C SER A 535 3.01 -2.37 20.91
N THR A 536 4.24 -2.19 20.42
CA THR A 536 5.22 -1.28 21.03
C THR A 536 4.91 0.18 20.68
N GLU A 537 4.48 0.42 19.44
CA GLU A 537 4.15 1.76 18.95
C GLU A 537 2.66 2.10 19.01
N GLU A 538 1.82 1.11 19.33
CA GLU A 538 0.36 1.17 19.30
C GLU A 538 -0.20 1.66 17.96
N LYS A 539 0.44 1.25 16.86
CA LYS A 539 0.11 1.70 15.49
C LYS A 539 0.05 0.54 14.51
N TYR A 540 -0.78 0.69 13.50
CA TYR A 540 -0.83 -0.19 12.34
C TYR A 540 0.25 0.18 11.34
N GLN A 541 1.02 -0.81 10.92
CA GLN A 541 2.11 -0.65 9.96
C GLN A 541 1.97 -1.69 8.86
N VAL A 542 2.36 -1.34 7.63
CA VAL A 542 2.40 -2.28 6.51
C VAL A 542 3.30 -3.46 6.87
N CYS A 543 2.77 -4.68 6.72
CA CYS A 543 3.46 -5.91 7.11
C CYS A 543 3.29 -7.01 6.07
N GLN A 544 4.03 -8.10 6.25
CA GLN A 544 3.74 -9.35 5.59
C GLN A 544 2.48 -9.97 6.20
N PRO A 545 1.55 -10.48 5.39
CA PRO A 545 0.30 -11.06 5.89
C PRO A 545 0.51 -12.48 6.45
N ARG A 546 1.46 -12.65 7.35
CA ARG A 546 1.82 -13.95 7.94
C ARG A 546 1.47 -13.99 9.42
N LEU A 547 0.80 -15.06 9.84
CA LEU A 547 0.50 -15.32 11.25
C LEU A 547 1.35 -16.49 11.74
N LYS A 548 2.05 -16.29 12.86
CA LYS A 548 2.72 -17.36 13.60
C LYS A 548 1.83 -17.80 14.74
N ILE A 549 1.40 -19.05 14.68
CA ILE A 549 0.40 -19.62 15.58
C ILE A 549 1.09 -20.68 16.46
N GLY A 550 1.08 -20.45 17.76
CA GLY A 550 1.68 -21.35 18.76
C GLY A 550 0.97 -21.27 20.10
N VAL A 551 1.25 -22.23 20.99
CA VAL A 551 0.58 -22.35 22.31
C VAL A 551 1.24 -21.48 23.39
N ARG A 552 2.47 -21.00 23.18
CA ARG A 552 3.20 -20.17 24.18
C ARG A 552 3.03 -18.68 23.89
N ALA A 553 2.64 -17.94 24.92
CA ALA A 553 2.37 -16.49 24.86
C ALA A 553 3.55 -15.64 24.34
N GLU A 554 4.79 -16.10 24.54
CA GLU A 554 5.99 -15.40 24.02
C GLU A 554 6.14 -15.50 22.49
N SER A 555 5.40 -16.41 21.84
CA SER A 555 5.58 -16.77 20.42
C SER A 555 4.32 -16.63 19.56
N SER A 556 3.15 -16.45 20.18
CA SER A 556 1.91 -16.16 19.47
C SER A 556 1.82 -14.66 19.21
N ALA A 557 1.67 -14.25 17.94
CA ALA A 557 1.16 -12.91 17.65
C ALA A 557 -0.14 -12.69 18.44
N GLY A 558 -0.45 -11.44 18.82
CA GLY A 558 -1.63 -11.08 19.64
C GLY A 558 -2.96 -11.30 18.92
N ILE A 559 -3.20 -12.53 18.47
CA ILE A 559 -4.30 -12.98 17.64
C ILE A 559 -5.34 -13.59 18.56
N SER A 560 -6.54 -13.03 18.54
CA SER A 560 -7.72 -13.63 19.16
C SER A 560 -8.24 -14.79 18.30
N TYR A 561 -8.58 -15.92 18.94
CA TYR A 561 -9.19 -17.07 18.26
C TYR A 561 -10.16 -17.85 19.15
N THR A 562 -11.06 -18.65 18.56
CA THR A 562 -11.97 -19.54 19.29
C THR A 562 -12.22 -20.86 18.55
N HIS A 563 -12.50 -21.93 19.30
CA HIS A 563 -12.91 -23.22 18.73
C HIS A 563 -14.40 -23.25 18.34
N SER A 564 -15.21 -22.35 18.90
CA SER A 564 -16.66 -22.36 18.70
C SER A 564 -17.10 -21.39 17.61
N MET A 565 -17.82 -21.94 16.64
CA MET A 565 -18.48 -21.19 15.58
C MET A 565 -19.45 -20.13 16.13
N THR A 566 -20.14 -20.41 17.24
CA THR A 566 -21.14 -19.50 17.80
C THR A 566 -20.51 -18.27 18.45
N SER A 567 -19.33 -18.44 19.05
CA SER A 567 -18.63 -17.35 19.75
C SER A 567 -17.67 -16.54 18.87
N ARG A 568 -17.41 -16.97 17.62
CA ARG A 568 -16.41 -16.31 16.76
C ARG A 568 -16.72 -14.84 16.48
N ARG A 569 -17.99 -14.46 16.57
CA ARG A 569 -18.51 -13.11 16.33
C ARG A 569 -18.19 -12.08 17.41
N TYR A 570 -17.42 -12.45 18.41
CA TYR A 570 -17.12 -11.58 19.55
C TYR A 570 -15.64 -11.59 19.93
N LEU A 571 -14.77 -12.04 19.01
CA LEU A 571 -13.33 -11.90 19.18
C LEU A 571 -13.00 -10.40 19.33
N ASP A 572 -12.09 -10.02 20.22
CA ASP A 572 -11.65 -8.61 20.37
C ASP A 572 -12.74 -7.61 20.80
N VAL A 573 -13.82 -8.08 21.46
CA VAL A 573 -14.89 -7.23 22.00
C VAL A 573 -14.88 -7.26 23.51
N ASP A 574 -14.79 -6.09 24.14
CA ASP A 574 -15.00 -5.95 25.58
C ASP A 574 -16.45 -5.54 25.89
N LEU A 575 -17.21 -6.46 26.46
CA LEU A 575 -18.61 -6.29 26.86
C LEU A 575 -18.77 -6.31 28.39
N SER A 576 -17.64 -6.26 29.11
CA SER A 576 -17.60 -6.19 30.58
C SER A 576 -17.57 -4.76 31.12
N VAL A 577 -17.54 -3.78 30.21
CA VAL A 577 -17.47 -2.35 30.46
C VAL A 577 -18.82 -1.67 30.25
N HIS A 578 -18.99 -0.51 30.88
CA HIS A 578 -20.19 0.32 30.79
C HIS A 578 -20.61 0.55 29.32
N PRO A 579 -21.90 0.64 28.97
CA PRO A 579 -22.39 0.67 27.58
C PRO A 579 -21.83 1.81 26.72
N ARG A 580 -21.45 2.94 27.33
CA ARG A 580 -20.74 4.04 26.64
C ARG A 580 -19.26 3.73 26.32
N GLN A 581 -18.74 2.64 26.85
CA GLN A 581 -17.34 2.22 26.78
C GLN A 581 -17.17 0.87 26.07
N VAL A 582 -18.24 0.29 25.48
CA VAL A 582 -18.09 -0.89 24.61
C VAL A 582 -17.08 -0.55 23.54
N ALA A 583 -15.96 -1.27 23.57
CA ALA A 583 -14.83 -1.05 22.70
C ALA A 583 -14.68 -2.29 21.83
N VAL A 584 -14.81 -2.08 20.52
CA VAL A 584 -14.44 -3.07 19.52
C VAL A 584 -13.02 -2.73 19.10
N SER A 585 -12.09 -3.64 19.37
CA SER A 585 -10.72 -3.46 18.89
C SER A 585 -10.61 -3.95 17.45
N ALA A 586 -9.88 -3.20 16.63
CA ALA A 586 -9.50 -3.69 15.31
C ALA A 586 -8.59 -4.94 15.47
N PRO A 587 -8.73 -5.94 14.57
CA PRO A 587 -7.97 -7.17 14.66
C PRO A 587 -6.48 -6.96 14.38
N TYR A 588 -5.64 -7.89 14.83
CA TYR A 588 -4.18 -7.80 14.70
C TYR A 588 -3.71 -7.51 13.27
N ILE A 589 -4.34 -8.12 12.25
CA ILE A 589 -4.15 -7.78 10.84
C ILE A 589 -5.42 -7.17 10.29
N VAL A 590 -5.27 -6.01 9.66
CA VAL A 590 -6.29 -5.31 8.86
C VAL A 590 -5.81 -5.24 7.41
N PHE A 591 -6.70 -5.53 6.47
CA PHE A 591 -6.43 -5.44 5.04
C PHE A 591 -7.07 -4.19 4.45
N ALA A 592 -6.24 -3.33 3.87
CA ALA A 592 -6.68 -2.12 3.18
C ALA A 592 -6.71 -2.36 1.67
N CYS A 593 -7.90 -2.42 1.10
CA CYS A 593 -8.13 -2.57 -0.33
C CYS A 593 -8.22 -1.17 -0.97
N SER A 594 -7.11 -0.43 -0.93
CA SER A 594 -7.04 0.96 -1.37
C SER A 594 -6.00 1.13 -2.47
N ARG A 595 -6.26 2.04 -3.39
CA ARG A 595 -5.25 2.55 -4.33
C ARG A 595 -4.47 3.74 -3.80
N LYS A 596 -4.80 4.19 -2.59
CA LYS A 596 -4.07 5.23 -1.87
C LYS A 596 -3.45 4.62 -0.61
N ILE A 597 -2.37 5.21 -0.15
CA ILE A 597 -1.74 4.81 1.11
C ILE A 597 -2.76 4.93 2.25
N THR A 598 -2.95 3.84 2.99
CA THR A 598 -3.81 3.82 4.17
C THR A 598 -2.96 4.09 5.41
N THR A 599 -3.36 5.08 6.22
CA THR A 599 -2.62 5.45 7.43
C THR A 599 -3.11 4.67 8.65
N SER A 600 -2.26 4.54 9.67
CA SER A 600 -2.67 3.97 10.95
C SER A 600 -3.85 4.72 11.56
N ALA A 601 -3.92 6.05 11.41
CA ALA A 601 -5.01 6.87 11.95
C ALA A 601 -6.35 6.51 11.28
N THR A 602 -6.34 6.25 9.97
CA THR A 602 -7.51 5.77 9.22
C THR A 602 -8.02 4.46 9.82
N ILE A 603 -7.15 3.49 10.05
CA ILE A 603 -7.52 2.19 10.64
C ILE A 603 -8.06 2.35 12.06
N THR A 604 -7.40 3.16 12.89
CA THR A 604 -7.82 3.39 14.29
C THR A 604 -9.18 4.09 14.38
N SER A 605 -9.44 5.06 13.50
CA SER A 605 -10.72 5.81 13.49
C SER A 605 -11.95 4.93 13.21
N LEU A 606 -11.79 3.85 12.44
CA LEU A 606 -12.87 2.89 12.19
C LEU A 606 -13.31 2.20 13.51
N ALA A 607 -12.36 1.85 14.37
CA ALA A 607 -12.69 1.24 15.67
C ALA A 607 -13.47 2.22 16.58
N GLU A 608 -13.20 3.53 16.47
CA GLU A 608 -13.94 4.54 17.22
C GLU A 608 -15.37 4.75 16.71
N SER A 609 -15.61 4.60 15.40
CA SER A 609 -16.93 4.78 14.79
C SER A 609 -17.92 3.67 15.14
N ALA A 610 -17.43 2.49 15.53
CA ALA A 610 -18.24 1.35 15.95
C ALA A 610 -18.70 1.43 17.42
N ARG A 611 -18.32 2.47 18.17
CA ARG A 611 -18.80 2.65 19.54
C ARG A 611 -20.32 2.91 19.54
N PRO A 612 -21.07 2.34 20.49
CA PRO A 612 -22.50 2.60 20.59
C PRO A 612 -22.78 4.10 20.69
N PRO A 613 -23.82 4.62 20.01
CA PRO A 613 -24.20 6.02 20.14
C PRO A 613 -24.54 6.37 21.59
N VAL A 614 -24.31 7.62 21.98
CA VAL A 614 -24.64 8.10 23.32
C VAL A 614 -26.12 7.86 23.62
N LEU A 615 -26.39 7.05 24.66
CA LEU A 615 -27.73 6.63 25.07
C LEU A 615 -28.66 7.84 25.30
N ARG A 616 -29.70 7.98 24.46
CA ARG A 616 -30.77 8.98 24.60
C ARG A 616 -32.12 8.39 25.05
N GLU A 617 -32.20 7.07 25.11
CA GLU A 617 -33.42 6.37 25.53
C GLU A 617 -33.74 6.63 27.01
N PRO A 618 -35.02 6.74 27.40
CA PRO A 618 -35.41 6.99 28.79
C PRO A 618 -35.11 5.81 29.73
N PHE A 619 -34.78 4.64 29.17
CA PHE A 619 -34.53 3.41 29.90
C PHE A 619 -33.24 2.72 29.52
N VAL A 620 -32.72 1.93 30.46
CA VAL A 620 -31.66 0.93 30.26
C VAL A 620 -32.13 -0.41 30.77
N TRP A 621 -31.61 -1.47 30.20
CA TRP A 621 -31.68 -2.82 30.70
C TRP A 621 -30.41 -3.15 31.45
N PHE A 622 -30.56 -3.69 32.66
CA PHE A 622 -29.46 -4.27 33.41
C PHE A 622 -29.79 -5.70 33.78
N ARG A 623 -28.79 -6.44 34.22
CA ARG A 623 -28.86 -7.88 34.42
C ARG A 623 -29.06 -8.26 35.88
N ILE A 624 -29.81 -9.33 36.11
CA ILE A 624 -29.91 -10.02 37.39
C ILE A 624 -29.84 -11.53 37.16
N THR A 625 -29.50 -12.28 38.20
CA THR A 625 -29.60 -13.75 38.17
C THR A 625 -30.87 -14.20 38.88
N LEU A 626 -31.65 -15.09 38.27
CA LEU A 626 -32.85 -15.66 38.86
C LEU A 626 -32.77 -17.19 38.88
N HIS A 627 -32.52 -17.76 40.06
CA HIS A 627 -32.45 -19.21 40.27
C HIS A 627 -33.84 -19.77 40.62
N LYS A 628 -34.77 -19.79 39.66
CA LYS A 628 -36.12 -20.37 39.81
C LYS A 628 -36.56 -21.06 38.52
N HIS A 629 -37.32 -22.16 38.65
CA HIS A 629 -38.02 -22.76 37.50
C HIS A 629 -39.11 -21.81 36.99
N VAL A 630 -39.01 -21.36 35.74
CA VAL A 630 -39.88 -20.31 35.18
C VAL A 630 -41.29 -20.83 34.96
N SER A 631 -42.29 -20.19 35.58
CA SER A 631 -43.71 -20.30 35.23
C SER A 631 -44.08 -19.19 34.23
N GLN A 632 -45.16 -19.38 33.46
CA GLN A 632 -45.58 -18.43 32.41
C GLN A 632 -46.01 -17.04 32.95
N ASN A 633 -46.21 -16.89 34.26
CA ASN A 633 -46.82 -15.70 34.89
C ASN A 633 -45.84 -14.89 35.76
N LEU A 634 -44.54 -14.96 35.48
CA LEU A 634 -43.50 -14.30 36.27
C LEU A 634 -43.20 -12.89 35.73
N GLN A 635 -43.27 -11.90 36.60
CA GLN A 635 -43.01 -10.48 36.30
C GLN A 635 -41.94 -9.91 37.22
N ILE A 636 -41.18 -8.93 36.73
CA ILE A 636 -40.22 -8.17 37.52
C ILE A 636 -40.72 -6.75 37.66
N ARG A 637 -40.85 -6.32 38.92
CA ARG A 637 -41.16 -4.95 39.29
C ARG A 637 -39.86 -4.22 39.63
N ALA A 638 -39.56 -3.18 38.88
CA ALA A 638 -38.46 -2.25 39.13
C ALA A 638 -39.04 -0.91 39.59
N ALA A 639 -38.80 -0.55 40.85
CA ALA A 639 -39.32 0.68 41.45
C ALA A 639 -38.17 1.66 41.76
N PRO A 640 -38.01 2.75 40.99
CA PRO A 640 -37.02 3.77 41.30
C PRO A 640 -37.45 4.60 42.53
N SER A 641 -36.51 5.26 43.19
CA SER A 641 -36.80 6.16 44.33
C SER A 641 -37.68 7.36 43.95
N SER A 642 -37.67 7.78 42.68
CA SER A 642 -38.56 8.78 42.11
C SER A 642 -38.86 8.43 40.65
N GLY A 643 -40.10 8.62 40.20
CA GLY A 643 -40.54 8.35 38.83
C GLY A 643 -41.40 7.09 38.65
N PRO A 644 -41.66 6.68 37.40
CA PRO A 644 -42.57 5.58 37.09
C PRO A 644 -42.00 4.21 37.49
N VAL A 645 -42.86 3.36 38.06
CA VAL A 645 -42.56 1.94 38.34
C VAL A 645 -42.69 1.15 37.05
N TRP A 646 -41.72 0.29 36.77
CA TRP A 646 -41.71 -0.52 35.55
C TRP A 646 -41.99 -1.97 35.87
N LEU A 647 -42.88 -2.55 35.08
CA LEU A 647 -43.26 -3.96 35.12
C LEU A 647 -42.85 -4.58 33.79
N SER A 648 -41.99 -5.58 33.87
CA SER A 648 -41.53 -6.34 32.70
C SER A 648 -41.84 -7.82 32.90
N SER A 649 -42.29 -8.48 31.84
CA SER A 649 -42.35 -9.95 31.83
C SER A 649 -40.93 -10.49 31.85
N VAL A 650 -40.70 -11.62 32.51
CA VAL A 650 -39.37 -12.23 32.55
C VAL A 650 -38.96 -12.71 31.17
N GLN A 651 -38.06 -11.98 30.52
CA GLN A 651 -37.34 -12.44 29.35
C GLN A 651 -35.99 -13.00 29.81
N LYS A 652 -35.86 -14.33 29.79
CA LYS A 652 -34.55 -14.98 29.95
C LYS A 652 -33.64 -14.52 28.81
N ALA A 653 -32.40 -14.20 29.15
CA ALA A 653 -31.37 -14.03 28.16
C ALA A 653 -31.17 -15.37 27.42
N ALA A 654 -31.11 -15.35 26.10
CA ALA A 654 -30.52 -16.44 25.34
C ALA A 654 -28.98 -16.40 25.50
N SER A 655 -28.49 -16.40 26.74
CA SER A 655 -27.07 -16.49 27.02
C SER A 655 -26.62 -17.93 26.79
N PRO A 656 -25.64 -18.18 25.91
CA PRO A 656 -25.12 -19.53 25.70
C PRO A 656 -24.38 -20.09 26.93
N PHE A 657 -24.19 -19.29 27.99
CA PHE A 657 -23.34 -19.63 29.13
C PHE A 657 -24.02 -19.52 30.50
N ASP A 658 -25.06 -18.69 30.67
CA ASP A 658 -25.85 -18.62 31.91
C ASP A 658 -27.36 -18.59 31.63
N PRO A 659 -28.07 -19.73 31.81
CA PRO A 659 -29.50 -19.84 31.52
C PRO A 659 -30.40 -19.16 32.57
N ASN A 660 -29.83 -18.61 33.65
CA ASN A 660 -30.56 -17.95 34.74
C ASN A 660 -30.50 -16.42 34.66
N LEU A 661 -29.81 -15.86 33.67
CA LEU A 661 -29.71 -14.43 33.47
C LEU A 661 -31.04 -13.86 32.95
N VAL A 662 -31.49 -12.77 33.58
CA VAL A 662 -32.70 -12.02 33.20
C VAL A 662 -32.38 -10.54 33.11
N PHE A 663 -32.99 -9.86 32.14
CA PHE A 663 -32.85 -8.40 31.98
C PHE A 663 -34.02 -7.65 32.59
N VAL A 664 -33.70 -6.55 33.28
CA VAL A 664 -34.65 -5.70 33.98
C VAL A 664 -34.48 -4.28 33.49
N GLN A 665 -35.61 -3.64 33.16
CA GLN A 665 -35.59 -2.24 32.77
C GLN A 665 -35.48 -1.33 34.01
N ALA A 666 -34.63 -0.30 33.92
CA ALA A 666 -34.50 0.78 34.90
C ALA A 666 -34.34 2.14 34.21
N PRO A 667 -34.72 3.26 34.87
CA PRO A 667 -34.49 4.61 34.34
C PRO A 667 -33.03 4.81 33.94
N ASN A 668 -32.79 5.46 32.80
CA ASN A 668 -31.45 5.65 32.27
C ASN A 668 -30.62 6.63 33.14
N PRO A 669 -29.56 6.16 33.84
CA PRO A 669 -28.75 7.03 34.71
C PRO A 669 -27.93 8.06 33.93
N GLY A 670 -27.77 7.88 32.61
CA GLY A 670 -27.12 8.85 31.72
C GLY A 670 -27.93 10.11 31.44
N ILE A 671 -29.25 10.09 31.70
CA ILE A 671 -30.15 11.25 31.55
C ILE A 671 -30.36 11.95 32.90
N SER A 672 -30.45 11.20 34.00
CA SER A 672 -30.76 11.75 35.33
C SER A 672 -29.59 12.49 36.00
N GLY A 673 -28.36 12.35 35.48
CA GLY A 673 -27.17 13.11 35.92
C GLY A 673 -26.60 12.74 37.30
N GLY A 674 -27.42 12.23 38.24
CA GLY A 674 -27.04 11.86 39.61
C GLY A 674 -27.22 10.38 39.97
N GLY A 675 -27.35 9.50 38.97
CA GLY A 675 -27.66 8.08 39.16
C GLY A 675 -29.12 7.80 39.49
N VAL A 676 -29.45 6.51 39.60
CA VAL A 676 -30.81 6.01 39.84
C VAL A 676 -30.73 4.82 40.80
N LYS A 677 -31.47 4.90 41.91
CA LYS A 677 -31.62 3.80 42.85
C LYS A 677 -32.91 3.05 42.55
N VAL A 678 -32.83 1.74 42.33
CA VAL A 678 -33.95 0.91 41.89
C VAL A 678 -34.08 -0.31 42.80
N THR A 679 -35.27 -0.52 43.36
CA THR A 679 -35.58 -1.73 44.13
C THR A 679 -36.29 -2.74 43.25
N ILE A 680 -35.78 -3.98 43.23
CA ILE A 680 -36.27 -5.08 42.40
C ILE A 680 -37.11 -6.05 43.23
N SER A 681 -38.23 -6.49 42.65
CA SER A 681 -39.09 -7.52 43.26
C SER A 681 -39.62 -8.48 42.20
N ILE A 682 -39.59 -9.77 42.52
CA ILE A 682 -40.13 -10.84 41.68
C ILE A 682 -41.60 -11.05 42.03
N LEU A 683 -42.47 -11.03 41.01
CA LEU A 683 -43.91 -11.23 41.13
C LEU A 683 -44.31 -12.50 40.37
N GLU A 684 -45.22 -13.30 40.92
CA GLU A 684 -45.83 -14.47 40.26
C GLU A 684 -47.35 -14.34 40.38
N GLY A 685 -48.05 -14.30 39.23
CA GLY A 685 -49.50 -14.04 39.23
C GLY A 685 -49.91 -12.68 39.83
N GLY A 686 -48.97 -11.73 39.90
CA GLY A 686 -49.17 -10.40 40.50
C GLY A 686 -48.79 -10.29 41.98
N GLU A 687 -48.51 -11.40 42.67
CA GLU A 687 -48.09 -11.41 44.08
C GLU A 687 -46.58 -11.53 44.24
N ARG A 688 -46.04 -10.90 45.30
CA ARG A 688 -44.59 -10.89 45.57
C ARG A 688 -44.10 -12.28 46.01
N THR A 689 -43.19 -12.86 45.25
CA THR A 689 -42.54 -14.13 45.58
C THR A 689 -41.54 -13.93 46.73
N LYS A 690 -41.49 -14.87 47.68
CA LYS A 690 -40.42 -14.91 48.70
C LYS A 690 -39.13 -15.42 48.06
N CYS A 691 -38.14 -14.55 47.98
CA CYS A 691 -36.82 -14.88 47.47
C CYS A 691 -35.76 -14.43 48.47
N THR A 692 -34.70 -15.22 48.64
CA THR A 692 -33.47 -14.75 49.29
C THR A 692 -32.66 -13.98 48.25
N VAL A 693 -32.36 -12.71 48.53
CA VAL A 693 -31.62 -11.83 47.60
C VAL A 693 -30.19 -11.70 48.07
N LYS A 694 -29.26 -11.96 47.16
CA LYS A 694 -27.83 -11.85 47.38
C LYS A 694 -27.23 -10.77 46.49
N CYS A 695 -26.33 -9.99 47.06
CA CYS A 695 -25.58 -8.95 46.38
C CYS A 695 -24.10 -9.34 46.26
N THR A 696 -23.56 -9.27 45.05
CA THR A 696 -22.15 -9.56 44.74
C THR A 696 -21.34 -8.27 44.78
N LYS A 697 -20.32 -8.18 45.63
CA LYS A 697 -19.40 -7.04 45.67
C LYS A 697 -18.36 -7.12 44.55
N ARG A 698 -17.65 -6.01 44.31
CA ARG A 698 -16.58 -5.93 43.30
C ARG A 698 -15.44 -6.92 43.53
N ASP A 699 -15.20 -7.35 44.76
CA ASP A 699 -14.22 -8.38 45.14
C ASP A 699 -14.72 -9.82 44.93
N GLY A 700 -15.96 -9.99 44.44
CA GLY A 700 -16.60 -11.28 44.23
C GLY A 700 -17.26 -11.87 45.48
N SER A 701 -17.17 -11.21 46.65
CA SER A 701 -17.86 -11.66 47.85
C SER A 701 -19.38 -11.48 47.73
N VAL A 702 -20.14 -12.44 48.26
CA VAL A 702 -21.60 -12.47 48.16
C VAL A 702 -22.19 -12.34 49.56
N GLN A 703 -23.16 -11.43 49.73
CA GLN A 703 -23.85 -11.20 51.01
C GLN A 703 -25.36 -11.02 50.80
N ASP A 704 -26.16 -11.22 51.84
CA ASP A 704 -27.59 -10.93 51.79
C ASP A 704 -27.85 -9.42 51.67
N CYS A 705 -28.89 -9.04 50.93
CA CYS A 705 -29.26 -7.64 50.72
C CYS A 705 -30.77 -7.46 50.48
N ASP A 706 -31.22 -6.20 50.39
CA ASP A 706 -32.63 -5.81 50.28
C ASP A 706 -33.19 -5.85 48.84
N GLY A 707 -32.36 -6.20 47.86
CA GLY A 707 -32.72 -6.20 46.43
C GLY A 707 -32.74 -4.82 45.77
N THR A 708 -32.08 -3.84 46.38
CA THR A 708 -31.86 -2.52 45.79
C THR A 708 -30.53 -2.45 45.05
N VAL A 709 -30.51 -1.80 43.88
CA VAL A 709 -29.31 -1.54 43.08
C VAL A 709 -29.20 -0.07 42.73
N GLN A 710 -27.99 0.49 42.87
CA GLN A 710 -27.62 1.82 42.41
C GLN A 710 -27.01 1.74 41.01
N LEU A 711 -27.65 2.40 40.04
CA LEU A 711 -27.13 2.57 38.68
C LEU A 711 -26.60 4.00 38.50
N HIS A 712 -25.40 4.14 37.93
CA HIS A 712 -24.79 5.44 37.69
C HIS A 712 -24.06 5.47 36.34
N SER A 713 -24.01 6.64 35.69
CA SER A 713 -23.35 6.83 34.39
C SER A 713 -21.82 6.77 34.46
N GLU A 714 -21.27 7.15 35.62
CA GLU A 714 -19.88 6.95 36.02
C GLU A 714 -19.71 5.55 36.66
N PRO A 715 -18.95 4.62 36.04
CA PRO A 715 -18.85 3.23 36.49
C PRO A 715 -18.35 3.08 37.93
N SER A 716 -17.44 3.95 38.35
CA SER A 716 -16.89 3.93 39.71
C SER A 716 -17.96 4.14 40.80
N GLN A 717 -19.09 4.75 40.45
CA GLN A 717 -20.22 5.05 41.35
C GLN A 717 -21.42 4.11 41.17
N SER A 718 -21.35 3.17 40.22
CA SER A 718 -22.42 2.20 39.96
C SER A 718 -22.14 0.88 40.70
N GLU A 719 -23.20 0.27 41.26
CA GLU A 719 -23.16 -1.08 41.85
C GLU A 719 -23.25 -2.16 40.77
N GLU A 720 -24.17 -2.00 39.81
CA GLU A 720 -24.17 -2.71 38.54
C GLU A 720 -23.76 -1.72 37.44
N ASP A 721 -22.60 -1.94 36.85
CA ASP A 721 -22.03 -1.10 35.79
C ASP A 721 -22.18 -1.73 34.39
N VAL A 722 -22.81 -2.91 34.28
CA VAL A 722 -23.12 -3.57 33.01
C VAL A 722 -24.62 -3.47 32.73
N PHE A 723 -24.97 -2.47 31.92
CA PHE A 723 -26.33 -2.22 31.44
C PHE A 723 -26.28 -1.68 30.01
N THR A 724 -27.41 -1.52 29.33
CA THR A 724 -27.46 -0.89 27.99
C THR A 724 -28.88 -0.45 27.65
N ALA A 725 -29.06 0.59 26.84
CA ALA A 725 -30.38 0.87 26.25
C ALA A 725 -30.60 0.12 24.94
N ASP A 726 -29.56 -0.48 24.35
CA ASP A 726 -29.64 -1.19 23.08
C ASP A 726 -30.08 -2.65 23.29
N PRO A 727 -31.30 -3.03 22.87
CA PRO A 727 -31.79 -4.40 23.01
C PRO A 727 -30.92 -5.44 22.26
N ALA A 728 -30.24 -5.04 21.19
CA ALA A 728 -29.36 -5.92 20.42
C ALA A 728 -28.07 -6.28 21.16
N ALA A 729 -27.72 -5.54 22.22
CA ALA A 729 -26.55 -5.80 23.05
C ALA A 729 -26.85 -6.69 24.27
N LEU A 730 -28.12 -7.00 24.56
CA LEU A 730 -28.51 -7.62 25.82
C LEU A 730 -27.87 -8.99 26.02
N HIS A 731 -27.97 -9.88 25.04
CA HIS A 731 -27.40 -11.24 25.12
C HIS A 731 -25.86 -11.26 25.22
N LEU A 732 -25.21 -10.10 25.12
CA LEU A 732 -23.76 -9.93 25.08
C LEU A 732 -23.18 -9.39 26.40
N LEU A 733 -24.03 -8.87 27.28
CA LEU A 733 -23.59 -8.17 28.48
C LEU A 733 -22.90 -9.08 29.50
N GLY A 734 -21.74 -8.63 29.99
CA GLY A 734 -21.05 -9.24 31.13
C GLY A 734 -19.80 -10.03 30.80
N TRP A 735 -19.44 -10.11 29.52
CA TRP A 735 -18.29 -10.88 29.06
C TRP A 735 -17.12 -9.98 28.69
N ASN A 736 -15.94 -10.28 29.19
CA ASN A 736 -14.70 -9.71 28.69
C ASN A 736 -14.10 -10.69 27.68
N MET A 737 -14.26 -10.47 26.37
CA MET A 737 -13.78 -11.36 25.32
C MET A 737 -12.59 -10.74 24.58
N ARG A 738 -11.43 -10.72 25.24
CA ARG A 738 -10.16 -10.29 24.65
C ARG A 738 -9.23 -11.48 24.51
N GLY A 739 -8.60 -11.61 23.35
CA GLY A 739 -7.55 -12.61 23.14
C GLY A 739 -8.07 -14.05 23.18
N HIS A 740 -7.30 -14.90 23.86
CA HIS A 740 -7.53 -16.33 23.96
C HIS A 740 -8.82 -16.65 24.76
N PRO A 741 -9.60 -17.70 24.42
CA PRO A 741 -10.83 -18.05 25.14
C PRO A 741 -10.62 -18.32 26.63
N ALA A 742 -9.43 -18.76 27.03
CA ALA A 742 -9.07 -18.95 28.44
C ALA A 742 -8.94 -17.63 29.23
N GLN A 743 -8.82 -16.49 28.55
CA GLN A 743 -8.83 -15.17 29.17
C GLN A 743 -10.24 -14.58 29.25
N TRP A 744 -11.23 -15.23 28.65
CA TRP A 744 -12.59 -14.74 28.68
C TRP A 744 -13.16 -14.85 30.09
N ARG A 745 -13.66 -13.73 30.62
CA ARG A 745 -14.19 -13.66 31.98
C ARG A 745 -15.63 -13.19 31.95
N HIS A 746 -16.50 -13.93 32.63
CA HIS A 746 -17.86 -13.49 32.89
C HIS A 746 -17.90 -12.75 34.22
N LYS A 747 -18.39 -11.51 34.21
CA LYS A 747 -18.67 -10.74 35.42
C LYS A 747 -20.02 -11.19 35.96
N VAL A 748 -20.11 -11.63 37.21
CA VAL A 748 -21.40 -12.00 37.80
C VAL A 748 -22.28 -10.75 38.00
N PRO A 749 -23.61 -10.81 37.78
CA PRO A 749 -24.53 -9.73 38.12
C PRO A 749 -24.47 -9.33 39.60
N TYR A 750 -24.74 -8.05 39.88
CA TYR A 750 -24.80 -7.55 41.24
C TYR A 750 -25.89 -8.26 42.06
N LEU A 751 -27.12 -8.39 41.52
CA LEU A 751 -28.24 -9.03 42.21
C LEU A 751 -28.47 -10.47 41.77
N SER A 752 -28.57 -11.39 42.73
CA SER A 752 -29.00 -12.77 42.55
C SER A 752 -30.21 -13.11 43.42
N PHE A 753 -31.27 -13.60 42.79
CA PHE A 753 -32.51 -13.99 43.44
C PHE A 753 -32.61 -15.52 43.51
N HIS A 754 -32.71 -16.04 44.73
CA HIS A 754 -32.98 -17.45 44.99
C HIS A 754 -34.42 -17.57 45.47
N CYS A 755 -35.29 -17.92 44.53
CA CYS A 755 -36.71 -18.14 44.69
C CYS A 755 -37.02 -19.60 44.30
#